data_AF-H5UPG8-F1
#
_entry.id   AF-H5UPG8-F1
#
_cell.length_a   1.000
_cell.length_b   1.000
_cell.length_c   1.000
_cell.angle_alpha   90.00
_cell.angle_beta   90.00
_cell.angle_gamma   90.00
#
_symmetry.space_group_name_H-M   'P 1'
#
loop_
_entity.id
_entity.type
_entity.pdbx_description
1 polymer ?
#
loop_
_entity_poly.entity_id
_entity_poly.type
_entity_poly.pdbx_seq_one_letter_code
_entity_poly.pdbx_strand_id
1 'polypeptide(L)'
;MSAQITVSVAGSERSVPAGTTAADLFEDDKRIVVARVGGELKDLTYELADGDSVDGVDIASPDGLDVLRHSCTHVMAQAVQRLWPDAKLGIGPYIRDGFYYDFDVAEPFTPEDLKKLEKTMQKIVNEGQTFRRRVVSAEEALAELHDEPYKCELIGLAHGPGSGAAEDSDALDQRAEGASVEVGGGEITIYDNVRRDGTVAWGDLCRGPHVPTTKLIANGFKVMRSAAAYWRGDQANAQLQRVYGTAWASKDDLRDYLTRLEEAEKRDHRKLGTELDLYSFPDELGSGLPVFHPKGGVVKKEMEDYVRERHVQEGFLYVGTPHISKDGLFHTSGHLPYYADTMFPPLHVDAEYDEDGEVVKPGQDYRLKAMNCPMHNLIFRSRGRSYRELPMRLFEFGTVYRYEKSGVIHGLTRLRGFTQDDSHSYCMPEQTGDEIKHLLHFVLSLLRDFGLDDFYLELSTRDPESDKFIGSDEDWAEATRILEEACTSTGLELVPDPGGAAYYGPKVSVQARDAIGRTWQMSTIQYDFNQPERFGLEYQAPDGSRKRPVMIHSAKFGSIERFMGVLVEHYAGAFPVWLSPVQVTCVPVAEDYVPYLEEVSAKLRAAGVRVEIDASDDRFPKKIRNASKSKVPYVLIAGEEDRAAGAVSFRYRDGSQRNGVPVEQAVAEILATIESKAQVTTAPTED
;
A
#
# COMPACT_ATOMS: atom_id res chain seq x y z
N MET A 1 32.73 -5.52 -48.54
CA MET A 1 31.35 -5.34 -48.05
C MET A 1 31.31 -5.99 -46.68
N SER A 2 30.92 -5.26 -45.64
CA SER A 2 30.67 -5.82 -44.31
C SER A 2 29.64 -6.94 -44.44
N ALA A 3 29.80 -8.04 -43.71
CA ALA A 3 28.76 -9.08 -43.63
C ALA A 3 27.43 -8.41 -43.23
N GLN A 4 26.30 -8.84 -43.79
CA GLN A 4 24.99 -8.34 -43.42
C GLN A 4 24.38 -9.30 -42.40
N ILE A 5 23.69 -8.75 -41.40
CA ILE A 5 22.86 -9.49 -40.46
C ILE A 5 21.40 -9.06 -40.66
N THR A 6 20.46 -9.94 -40.29
CA THR A 6 19.03 -9.70 -40.33
C THR A 6 18.52 -9.54 -38.91
N VAL A 7 17.89 -8.41 -38.61
CA VAL A 7 17.30 -8.13 -37.29
C VAL A 7 15.82 -7.76 -37.46
N SER A 8 15.00 -8.06 -36.46
CA SER A 8 13.60 -7.60 -36.41
C SER A 8 13.53 -6.34 -35.55
N VAL A 9 13.04 -5.23 -36.11
CA VAL A 9 12.87 -3.96 -35.38
C VAL A 9 11.39 -3.63 -35.33
N ALA A 10 10.78 -3.63 -34.14
CA ALA A 10 9.34 -3.44 -33.97
C ALA A 10 8.49 -4.37 -34.87
N GLY A 11 8.91 -5.63 -34.99
CA GLY A 11 8.24 -6.66 -35.80
C GLY A 11 8.50 -6.57 -37.31
N SER A 12 9.37 -5.69 -37.77
CA SER A 12 9.77 -5.57 -39.19
C SER A 12 11.22 -5.99 -39.40
N GLU A 13 11.46 -6.95 -40.29
CA GLU A 13 12.82 -7.38 -40.64
C GLU A 13 13.60 -6.28 -41.37
N ARG A 14 14.85 -6.08 -40.96
CA ARG A 14 15.81 -5.16 -41.56
C ARG A 14 17.15 -5.85 -41.73
N SER A 15 17.78 -5.64 -42.88
CA SER A 15 19.16 -6.07 -43.12
C SER A 15 20.10 -4.92 -42.80
N VAL A 16 21.03 -5.13 -41.88
CA VAL A 16 22.00 -4.12 -41.43
C VAL A 16 23.42 -4.69 -41.47
N PRO A 17 24.46 -3.84 -41.59
CA PRO A 17 25.84 -4.31 -41.51
C PRO A 17 26.16 -4.97 -40.16
N ALA A 18 26.95 -6.05 -40.16
CA ALA A 18 27.52 -6.62 -38.94
C ALA A 18 28.36 -5.56 -38.20
N GLY A 19 28.19 -5.50 -36.88
CA GLY A 19 28.75 -4.43 -36.03
C GLY A 19 27.84 -3.21 -35.86
N THR A 20 26.62 -3.23 -36.43
CA THR A 20 25.58 -2.22 -36.11
C THR A 20 25.19 -2.37 -34.64
N THR A 21 25.14 -1.26 -33.92
CA THR A 21 24.69 -1.21 -32.52
C THR A 21 23.21 -0.87 -32.43
N ALA A 22 22.60 -1.13 -31.27
CA ALA A 22 21.23 -0.68 -31.01
C ALA A 22 21.08 0.85 -31.15
N ALA A 23 22.12 1.64 -30.83
CA ALA A 23 22.13 3.08 -31.00
C ALA A 23 21.92 3.50 -32.47
N ASP A 24 22.53 2.76 -33.40
CA ASP A 24 22.47 3.07 -34.84
C ASP A 24 21.05 2.85 -35.40
N LEU A 25 20.27 1.94 -34.81
CA LEU A 25 18.87 1.69 -35.23
C LEU A 25 17.91 2.82 -34.86
N PHE A 26 18.22 3.56 -33.79
CA PHE A 26 17.35 4.58 -33.20
C PHE A 26 18.01 5.96 -33.19
N GLU A 27 18.99 6.20 -34.08
CA GLU A 27 19.79 7.43 -34.06
C GLU A 27 18.95 8.73 -34.14
N ASP A 28 17.80 8.65 -34.83
CA ASP A 28 16.86 9.74 -35.06
C ASP A 28 15.92 10.01 -33.87
N ASP A 29 15.76 9.07 -32.93
CA ASP A 29 14.86 9.22 -31.77
C ASP A 29 15.63 9.23 -30.46
N LYS A 30 15.98 10.43 -30.00
CA LYS A 30 16.72 10.66 -28.75
C LYS A 30 15.94 10.32 -27.47
N ARG A 31 14.66 9.95 -27.58
CA ARG A 31 13.87 9.46 -26.43
C ARG A 31 14.19 8.01 -26.11
N ILE A 32 14.71 7.25 -27.07
CA ILE A 32 15.13 5.88 -26.86
C ILE A 32 16.44 5.87 -26.09
N VAL A 33 16.44 5.26 -24.91
CA VAL A 33 17.59 5.25 -23.99
C VAL A 33 18.23 3.89 -23.80
N VAL A 34 17.48 2.81 -24.03
CA VAL A 34 17.97 1.42 -24.06
C VAL A 34 17.18 0.66 -25.12
N ALA A 35 17.66 -0.53 -25.47
CA ALA A 35 16.98 -1.43 -26.38
C ALA A 35 16.54 -2.69 -25.65
N ARG A 36 15.36 -3.20 -25.98
CA ARG A 36 14.91 -4.53 -25.58
C ARG A 36 15.31 -5.52 -26.67
N VAL A 37 16.21 -6.44 -26.36
CA VAL A 37 16.71 -7.46 -27.29
C VAL A 37 16.27 -8.84 -26.78
N GLY A 38 15.42 -9.53 -27.53
CA GLY A 38 14.94 -10.86 -27.13
C GLY A 38 14.19 -10.89 -25.79
N GLY A 39 13.58 -9.77 -25.40
CA GLY A 39 12.90 -9.59 -24.10
C GLY A 39 13.73 -8.92 -23.01
N GLU A 40 15.06 -8.93 -23.11
CA GLU A 40 15.98 -8.34 -22.12
C GLU A 40 16.38 -6.91 -22.44
N LEU A 41 16.51 -6.05 -21.42
CA LEU A 41 17.03 -4.69 -21.61
C LEU A 41 18.56 -4.70 -21.78
N LYS A 42 19.05 -4.02 -22.82
CA LYS A 42 20.48 -3.87 -23.15
C LYS A 42 20.82 -2.39 -23.40
N ASP A 43 22.06 -1.99 -23.12
CA ASP A 43 22.57 -0.66 -23.47
C ASP A 43 22.47 -0.41 -24.97
N LEU A 44 22.34 0.85 -25.39
CA LEU A 44 22.37 1.20 -26.82
C LEU A 44 23.70 0.88 -27.50
N THR A 45 24.78 0.67 -26.74
CA THR A 45 26.09 0.24 -27.29
C THR A 45 26.16 -1.25 -27.60
N TYR A 46 25.10 -2.03 -27.31
CA TYR A 46 25.05 -3.44 -27.65
C TYR A 46 25.16 -3.64 -29.16
N GLU A 47 26.15 -4.43 -29.59
CA GLU A 47 26.33 -4.86 -30.98
C GLU A 47 25.32 -5.97 -31.30
N LEU A 48 24.53 -5.77 -32.35
CA LEU A 48 23.43 -6.66 -32.69
C LEU A 48 23.95 -7.97 -33.30
N ALA A 49 23.29 -9.07 -32.94
CA ALA A 49 23.49 -10.39 -33.52
C ALA A 49 22.45 -10.70 -34.60
N ASP A 50 22.77 -11.64 -35.50
CA ASP A 50 21.85 -12.11 -36.53
C ASP A 50 20.64 -12.81 -35.87
N GLY A 51 19.44 -12.40 -36.25
CA GLY A 51 18.17 -12.89 -35.69
C GLY A 51 17.67 -12.10 -34.47
N ASP A 52 18.38 -11.09 -33.99
CA ASP A 52 17.94 -10.29 -32.84
C ASP A 52 16.59 -9.61 -33.12
N SER A 53 15.68 -9.68 -32.14
CA SER A 53 14.44 -8.88 -32.10
C SER A 53 14.63 -7.71 -31.16
N VAL A 54 14.52 -6.49 -31.69
CA VAL A 54 14.99 -5.26 -31.06
C VAL A 54 13.86 -4.23 -31.01
N ASP A 55 13.49 -3.79 -29.82
CA ASP A 55 12.53 -2.71 -29.60
C ASP A 55 13.17 -1.54 -28.83
N GLY A 56 12.93 -0.31 -29.28
CA GLY A 56 13.42 0.88 -28.59
C GLY A 56 12.59 1.15 -27.33
N VAL A 57 13.27 1.45 -26.21
CA VAL A 57 12.61 1.80 -24.95
C VAL A 57 12.69 3.31 -24.72
N ASP A 58 11.53 3.97 -24.72
CA ASP A 58 11.39 5.40 -24.46
C ASP A 58 11.69 5.70 -22.97
N ILE A 59 12.44 6.78 -22.69
CA ILE A 59 12.81 7.23 -21.35
C ILE A 59 11.61 7.47 -20.41
N ALA A 60 10.43 7.77 -20.96
CA ALA A 60 9.20 7.99 -20.19
C ALA A 60 8.39 6.71 -19.93
N SER A 61 8.77 5.57 -20.54
CA SER A 61 8.16 4.27 -20.27
C SER A 61 8.55 3.75 -18.87
N PRO A 62 7.81 2.80 -18.27
CA PRO A 62 8.17 2.21 -16.98
C PRO A 62 9.63 1.71 -16.93
N ASP A 63 10.03 0.87 -17.88
CA ASP A 63 11.41 0.37 -17.99
C ASP A 63 12.43 1.49 -18.24
N GLY A 64 12.07 2.50 -19.04
CA GLY A 64 12.93 3.66 -19.28
C GLY A 64 13.17 4.49 -18.01
N LEU A 65 12.15 4.66 -17.18
CA LEU A 65 12.25 5.34 -15.88
C LEU A 65 13.10 4.54 -14.90
N ASP A 66 13.00 3.22 -14.89
CA ASP A 66 13.81 2.36 -14.02
C ASP A 66 15.29 2.45 -14.38
N VAL A 67 15.63 2.41 -15.68
CA VAL A 67 17.00 2.66 -16.15
C VAL A 67 17.49 4.08 -15.83
N LEU A 68 16.61 5.08 -15.96
CA LEU A 68 16.94 6.46 -15.61
C LEU A 68 17.26 6.61 -14.12
N ARG A 69 16.44 6.01 -13.26
CA ARG A 69 16.61 5.99 -11.80
C ARG A 69 17.89 5.26 -11.42
N HIS A 70 18.15 4.11 -12.02
CA HIS A 70 19.38 3.37 -11.85
C HIS A 70 20.62 4.19 -12.24
N SER A 71 20.58 4.86 -13.38
CA SER A 71 21.66 5.77 -13.80
C SER A 71 21.86 6.95 -12.86
N CYS A 72 20.78 7.41 -12.22
CA CYS A 72 20.85 8.46 -11.21
C CYS A 72 21.50 7.96 -9.91
N THR A 73 21.39 6.67 -9.56
CA THR A 73 22.09 6.10 -8.39
C THR A 73 23.60 6.17 -8.57
N HIS A 74 24.12 5.86 -9.76
CA HIS A 74 25.55 5.99 -10.08
C HIS A 74 26.04 7.44 -9.98
N VAL A 75 25.24 8.41 -10.47
CA VAL A 75 25.56 9.83 -10.33
C VAL A 75 25.56 10.25 -8.85
N MET A 76 24.64 9.71 -8.03
CA MET A 76 24.61 9.94 -6.58
C MET A 76 25.86 9.36 -5.90
N ALA A 77 26.22 8.12 -6.18
CA ALA A 77 27.39 7.46 -5.60
C ALA A 77 28.70 8.17 -5.95
N GLN A 78 28.89 8.53 -7.22
CA GLN A 78 30.01 9.35 -7.66
C GLN A 78 30.03 10.71 -6.94
N ALA A 79 28.87 11.35 -6.76
CA ALA A 79 28.77 12.63 -6.06
C ALA A 79 29.11 12.51 -4.57
N VAL A 80 28.71 11.41 -3.92
CA VAL A 80 29.07 11.09 -2.53
C VAL A 80 30.56 10.91 -2.41
N GLN A 81 31.20 10.03 -3.20
CA GLN A 81 32.65 9.82 -3.11
C GLN A 81 33.47 11.06 -3.49
N ARG A 82 32.92 11.96 -4.32
CA ARG A 82 33.54 13.26 -4.59
C ARG A 82 33.53 14.21 -3.39
N LEU A 83 32.52 14.13 -2.53
CA LEU A 83 32.37 14.97 -1.34
C LEU A 83 32.95 14.33 -0.08
N TRP A 84 32.87 13.00 0.01
CA TRP A 84 33.33 12.14 1.09
C TRP A 84 34.17 10.99 0.50
N PRO A 85 35.47 11.21 0.23
CA PRO A 85 36.32 10.24 -0.44
C PRO A 85 36.47 8.89 0.29
N ASP A 86 36.28 8.89 1.60
CA ASP A 86 36.38 7.68 2.43
C ASP A 86 35.07 6.86 2.47
N ALA A 87 33.98 7.35 1.86
CA ALA A 87 32.69 6.68 1.86
C ALA A 87 32.76 5.37 1.04
N LYS A 88 32.28 4.27 1.62
CA LYS A 88 32.22 2.97 0.95
C LYS A 88 30.84 2.69 0.37
N LEU A 89 30.80 2.08 -0.80
CA LEU A 89 29.60 1.83 -1.59
C LEU A 89 28.95 0.51 -1.18
N GLY A 90 27.67 0.58 -0.81
CA GLY A 90 26.80 -0.57 -0.60
C GLY A 90 26.00 -0.93 -1.88
N ILE A 91 24.68 -1.00 -1.74
CA ILE A 91 23.74 -1.36 -2.83
C ILE A 91 22.94 -0.11 -3.23
N GLY A 92 22.74 0.10 -4.54
CA GLY A 92 22.03 1.26 -5.07
C GLY A 92 20.95 0.94 -6.12
N PRO A 93 19.84 0.27 -5.74
CA PRO A 93 18.82 -0.12 -6.68
C PRO A 93 17.86 1.04 -6.98
N TYR A 94 17.21 0.97 -8.14
CA TYR A 94 15.99 1.75 -8.36
C TYR A 94 14.84 1.13 -7.53
N ILE A 95 13.85 1.95 -7.20
CA ILE A 95 12.62 1.55 -6.53
C ILE A 95 11.44 2.20 -7.22
N ARG A 96 10.21 1.80 -6.86
CA ARG A 96 9.00 2.48 -7.33
C ARG A 96 9.11 3.99 -7.03
N ASP A 97 8.96 4.79 -8.08
CA ASP A 97 9.02 6.27 -8.05
C ASP A 97 10.35 6.88 -7.60
N GLY A 98 11.45 6.10 -7.53
CA GLY A 98 12.74 6.67 -7.15
C GLY A 98 13.88 5.66 -7.09
N PHE A 99 14.83 5.92 -6.20
CA PHE A 99 16.00 5.07 -5.97
C PHE A 99 16.60 5.35 -4.59
N TYR A 100 17.51 4.49 -4.16
CA TYR A 100 18.39 4.80 -3.03
C TYR A 100 19.81 4.30 -3.29
N TYR A 101 20.74 4.72 -2.44
CA TYR A 101 22.09 4.13 -2.36
C TYR A 101 22.52 4.07 -0.90
N ASP A 102 23.07 2.93 -0.49
CA ASP A 102 23.62 2.71 0.85
C ASP A 102 25.12 3.05 0.92
N PHE A 103 25.51 3.82 1.93
CA PHE A 103 26.89 4.23 2.14
C PHE A 103 27.37 3.88 3.54
N ASP A 104 28.57 3.33 3.65
CA ASP A 104 29.30 3.31 4.92
C ASP A 104 30.09 4.61 5.04
N VAL A 105 29.73 5.40 6.05
CA VAL A 105 30.29 6.72 6.33
C VAL A 105 30.49 6.87 7.83
N ALA A 106 31.58 7.55 8.21
CA ALA A 106 31.90 7.79 9.61
C ALA A 106 30.86 8.65 10.34
N GLU A 107 30.28 9.63 9.63
CA GLU A 107 29.26 10.53 10.15
C GLU A 107 27.97 10.44 9.31
N PRO A 108 26.79 10.32 9.95
CA PRO A 108 25.51 10.34 9.25
C PRO A 108 25.26 11.61 8.44
N PHE A 109 24.64 11.48 7.27
CA PHE A 109 24.31 12.63 6.42
C PHE A 109 23.28 13.56 7.06
N THR A 110 23.59 14.86 7.09
CA THR A 110 22.67 15.91 7.54
C THR A 110 21.81 16.48 6.39
N PRO A 111 20.70 17.19 6.67
CA PRO A 111 19.93 17.89 5.64
C PRO A 111 20.76 18.89 4.81
N GLU A 112 21.77 19.53 5.42
CA GLU A 112 22.71 20.41 4.73
C GLU A 112 23.60 19.63 3.75
N ASP A 113 24.01 18.41 4.11
CA ASP A 113 24.81 17.54 3.26
C ASP A 113 24.02 17.05 2.05
N LEU A 114 22.73 16.73 2.22
CA LEU A 114 21.85 16.39 1.09
C LEU A 114 21.75 17.53 0.08
N LYS A 115 21.71 18.80 0.54
CA LYS A 115 21.74 19.97 -0.36
C LYS A 115 23.08 20.12 -1.10
N LYS A 116 24.21 19.76 -0.47
CA LYS A 116 25.53 19.77 -1.13
C LYS A 116 25.65 18.62 -2.14
N LEU A 117 25.11 17.46 -1.79
CA LEU A 117 25.06 16.27 -2.63
C LEU A 117 24.28 16.55 -3.91
N GLU A 118 23.05 17.05 -3.82
CA GLU A 118 22.21 17.38 -4.98
C GLU A 118 22.92 18.37 -5.94
N LYS A 119 23.56 19.42 -5.38
CA LYS A 119 24.35 20.36 -6.17
C LYS A 119 25.54 19.70 -6.88
N THR A 120 26.15 18.69 -6.27
CA THR A 120 27.30 17.97 -6.84
C THR A 120 26.85 16.98 -7.91
N MET A 121 25.73 16.29 -7.71
CA MET A 121 25.06 15.49 -8.73
C MET A 121 24.74 16.34 -9.96
N GLN A 122 24.18 17.54 -9.77
CA GLN A 122 23.87 18.44 -10.90
C GLN A 122 25.13 18.85 -11.68
N LYS A 123 26.29 19.02 -11.01
CA LYS A 123 27.55 19.29 -11.69
C LYS A 123 27.96 18.10 -12.58
N ILE A 124 27.87 16.88 -12.08
CA ILE A 124 28.18 15.64 -12.83
C ILE A 124 27.23 15.47 -14.03
N VAL A 125 25.93 15.76 -13.85
CA VAL A 125 24.96 15.77 -14.94
C VAL A 125 25.35 16.80 -16.02
N ASN A 126 25.77 18.00 -15.61
CA ASN A 126 26.19 19.06 -16.53
C ASN A 126 27.51 18.74 -17.27
N GLU A 127 28.40 17.97 -16.66
CA GLU A 127 29.60 17.44 -17.32
C GLU A 127 29.23 16.56 -18.52
N GLY A 128 28.07 15.88 -18.48
CA GLY A 128 27.55 15.02 -19.54
C GLY A 128 28.48 13.84 -19.80
N GLN A 129 28.80 13.11 -18.74
CA GLN A 129 29.61 11.89 -18.78
C GLN A 129 28.82 10.78 -19.49
N THR A 130 29.50 9.86 -20.18
CA THR A 130 28.89 8.69 -20.82
C THR A 130 29.09 7.46 -19.94
N PHE A 131 28.07 6.62 -19.79
CA PHE A 131 28.19 5.34 -19.11
C PHE A 131 28.80 4.31 -20.06
N ARG A 132 29.82 3.57 -19.62
CA ARG A 132 30.47 2.53 -20.44
C ARG A 132 30.55 1.22 -19.67
N ARG A 133 29.84 0.21 -20.19
CA ARG A 133 29.90 -1.16 -19.69
C ARG A 133 31.24 -1.80 -20.04
N ARG A 134 31.89 -2.43 -19.06
CA ARG A 134 33.11 -3.24 -19.23
C ARG A 134 32.91 -4.59 -18.57
N VAL A 135 33.11 -5.67 -19.33
CA VAL A 135 33.13 -7.04 -18.81
C VAL A 135 34.51 -7.30 -18.21
N VAL A 136 34.55 -7.83 -16.99
CA VAL A 136 35.77 -8.12 -16.25
C VAL A 136 35.70 -9.51 -15.63
N SER A 137 36.85 -10.11 -15.35
CA SER A 137 36.92 -11.30 -14.51
C SER A 137 36.69 -10.95 -13.03
N ALA A 138 36.34 -11.95 -12.22
CA ALA A 138 36.20 -11.77 -10.77
C ALA A 138 37.50 -11.28 -10.12
N GLU A 139 38.66 -11.77 -10.58
CA GLU A 139 39.97 -11.35 -10.07
C GLU A 139 40.26 -9.88 -10.38
N GLU A 140 39.96 -9.43 -11.60
CA GLU A 140 40.12 -8.03 -12.00
C GLU A 140 39.18 -7.12 -11.21
N ALA A 141 37.92 -7.51 -11.04
CA ALA A 141 36.93 -6.74 -10.28
C ALA A 141 37.32 -6.61 -8.80
N LEU A 142 37.78 -7.70 -8.17
CA LEU A 142 38.25 -7.69 -6.78
C LEU A 142 39.51 -6.85 -6.59
N ALA A 143 40.42 -6.83 -7.58
CA ALA A 143 41.61 -5.99 -7.53
C ALA A 143 41.25 -4.50 -7.69
N GLU A 144 40.36 -4.17 -8.61
CA GLU A 144 39.91 -2.79 -8.87
C GLU A 144 39.12 -2.22 -7.68
N LEU A 145 38.21 -3.01 -7.11
CA LEU A 145 37.30 -2.60 -6.05
C LEU A 145 37.81 -2.96 -4.64
N HIS A 146 39.12 -3.18 -4.46
CA HIS A 146 39.69 -3.63 -3.19
C HIS A 146 39.39 -2.70 -2.00
N ASP A 147 39.15 -1.41 -2.26
CA ASP A 147 38.78 -0.40 -1.28
C ASP A 147 37.27 -0.41 -0.96
N GLU A 148 36.45 -1.18 -1.69
CA GLU A 148 34.99 -1.27 -1.55
C GLU A 148 34.58 -2.64 -0.97
N PRO A 149 34.65 -2.83 0.36
CA PRO A 149 34.51 -4.15 1.00
C PRO A 149 33.17 -4.83 0.70
N TYR A 150 32.10 -4.05 0.62
CA TYR A 150 30.75 -4.54 0.32
C TYR A 150 30.61 -5.04 -1.12
N LYS A 151 31.24 -4.37 -2.08
CA LYS A 151 31.26 -4.81 -3.49
C LYS A 151 32.09 -6.09 -3.65
N CYS A 152 33.22 -6.19 -2.95
CA CYS A 152 34.01 -7.43 -2.92
C CYS A 152 33.20 -8.60 -2.34
N GLU A 153 32.41 -8.38 -1.29
CA GLU A 153 31.51 -9.40 -0.73
C GLU A 153 30.47 -9.86 -1.75
N LEU A 154 29.83 -8.95 -2.48
CA LEU A 154 28.86 -9.27 -3.52
C LEU A 154 29.46 -10.13 -4.64
N ILE A 155 30.66 -9.80 -5.12
CA ILE A 155 31.40 -10.61 -6.10
C ILE A 155 31.68 -12.02 -5.55
N GLY A 156 32.10 -12.11 -4.29
CA GLY A 156 32.36 -13.39 -3.62
C GLY A 156 31.09 -14.25 -3.49
N LEU A 157 29.93 -13.64 -3.24
CA LEU A 157 28.65 -14.36 -3.12
C LEU A 157 28.17 -14.91 -4.47
N ALA A 158 28.33 -14.16 -5.55
CA ALA A 158 27.88 -14.57 -6.88
C ALA A 158 28.86 -15.55 -7.55
N HIS A 159 30.17 -15.38 -7.37
CA HIS A 159 31.21 -16.10 -8.15
C HIS A 159 32.24 -16.86 -7.30
N GLY A 160 32.06 -16.95 -5.98
CA GLY A 160 32.98 -17.65 -5.08
C GLY A 160 32.80 -19.18 -4.98
N PRO A 161 33.73 -19.90 -4.33
CA PRO A 161 33.65 -21.36 -4.16
C PRO A 161 32.40 -21.75 -3.35
N GLY A 162 31.51 -22.53 -3.96
CA GLY A 162 30.24 -22.92 -3.35
C GLY A 162 29.04 -22.02 -3.69
N SER A 163 29.21 -21.04 -4.59
CA SER A 163 28.10 -20.19 -5.07
C SER A 163 27.02 -20.95 -5.85
N GLY A 164 27.31 -22.20 -6.25
CA GLY A 164 26.36 -23.14 -6.84
C GLY A 164 25.54 -22.50 -7.95
N ALA A 165 26.19 -21.97 -9.00
CA ALA A 165 25.58 -21.38 -10.19
C ALA A 165 24.18 -20.79 -9.91
N ALA A 166 24.11 -19.73 -9.11
CA ALA A 166 22.90 -18.94 -8.95
C ALA A 166 22.67 -18.17 -10.27
N GLU A 167 22.27 -18.89 -11.32
CA GLU A 167 21.81 -18.31 -12.59
C GLU A 167 20.55 -17.46 -12.38
N ASP A 168 19.88 -17.63 -11.23
CA ASP A 168 18.68 -16.92 -10.83
C ASP A 168 19.00 -15.62 -10.05
N SER A 169 18.66 -14.48 -10.63
CA SER A 169 18.79 -13.16 -10.01
C SER A 169 17.91 -12.99 -8.76
N ASP A 170 16.79 -13.72 -8.68
CA ASP A 170 15.84 -13.60 -7.58
C ASP A 170 16.40 -14.27 -6.32
N ALA A 171 17.21 -15.32 -6.48
CA ALA A 171 17.91 -15.98 -5.38
C ALA A 171 18.97 -15.08 -4.71
N LEU A 172 19.52 -14.11 -5.43
CA LEU A 172 20.46 -13.12 -4.88
C LEU A 172 19.73 -12.00 -4.13
N ASP A 173 18.60 -11.52 -4.65
CA ASP A 173 17.78 -10.52 -3.95
C ASP A 173 17.14 -11.07 -2.65
N GLN A 174 16.82 -12.37 -2.61
CA GLN A 174 16.40 -13.05 -1.38
C GLN A 174 17.50 -13.09 -0.30
N ARG A 175 18.79 -13.07 -0.71
CA ARG A 175 19.95 -13.08 0.20
C ARG A 175 20.40 -11.67 0.57
N ALA A 176 20.19 -10.70 -0.30
CA ALA A 176 20.51 -9.29 -0.11
C ALA A 176 19.61 -8.42 -1.00
N GLU A 177 18.64 -7.74 -0.40
CA GLU A 177 17.64 -6.93 -1.11
C GLU A 177 18.29 -5.88 -2.05
N GLY A 178 18.04 -6.00 -3.36
CA GLY A 178 18.55 -5.10 -4.40
C GLY A 178 19.92 -5.47 -4.96
N ALA A 179 20.54 -6.55 -4.49
CA ALA A 179 21.84 -7.02 -4.97
C ALA A 179 21.82 -7.54 -6.41
N SER A 180 20.66 -7.96 -6.93
CA SER A 180 20.49 -8.46 -8.30
C SER A 180 20.83 -7.41 -9.38
N VAL A 181 20.77 -6.13 -9.02
CA VAL A 181 21.14 -4.98 -9.86
C VAL A 181 22.67 -4.85 -9.97
N GLU A 182 23.38 -5.24 -8.93
CA GLU A 182 24.83 -5.11 -8.80
C GLU A 182 25.56 -6.35 -9.36
N VAL A 183 25.07 -7.56 -9.05
CA VAL A 183 25.67 -8.85 -9.41
C VAL A 183 24.60 -9.91 -9.76
N GLY A 184 24.97 -10.89 -10.59
CA GLY A 184 24.13 -12.01 -11.01
C GLY A 184 24.96 -13.24 -11.37
N GLY A 185 24.34 -14.38 -11.69
CA GLY A 185 25.07 -15.61 -12.08
C GLY A 185 25.82 -15.55 -13.41
N GLY A 186 25.64 -14.47 -14.19
CA GLY A 186 26.29 -14.25 -15.48
C GLY A 186 27.66 -13.55 -15.39
N GLU A 187 27.99 -12.76 -16.41
CA GLU A 187 29.23 -11.98 -16.48
C GLU A 187 29.33 -10.92 -15.36
N ILE A 188 30.53 -10.67 -14.84
CA ILE A 188 30.81 -9.55 -13.94
C ILE A 188 31.11 -8.31 -14.78
N THR A 189 30.47 -7.20 -14.44
CA THR A 189 30.58 -5.96 -15.19
C THR A 189 30.84 -4.77 -14.29
N ILE A 190 31.65 -3.84 -14.78
CA ILE A 190 31.88 -2.53 -14.20
C ILE A 190 31.36 -1.49 -15.18
N TYR A 191 30.64 -0.49 -14.66
CA TYR A 191 30.24 0.68 -15.44
C TYR A 191 31.11 1.87 -15.11
N ASP A 192 31.82 2.36 -16.12
CA ASP A 192 32.64 3.55 -16.03
C ASP A 192 31.83 4.78 -16.44
N ASN A 193 31.79 5.79 -15.57
CA ASN A 193 31.35 7.13 -15.95
C ASN A 193 32.52 7.85 -16.62
N VAL A 194 32.45 8.04 -17.93
CA VAL A 194 33.56 8.57 -18.73
C VAL A 194 33.30 10.03 -19.14
N ARG A 195 34.28 10.91 -18.89
CA ARG A 195 34.20 12.33 -19.29
C ARG A 195 34.34 12.47 -20.80
N ARG A 196 33.97 13.65 -21.31
CA ARG A 196 34.08 13.97 -22.75
C ARG A 196 35.50 13.91 -23.31
N ASP A 197 36.51 14.08 -22.47
CA ASP A 197 37.93 13.94 -22.85
C ASP A 197 38.41 12.49 -22.89
N GLY A 198 37.53 11.52 -22.60
CA GLY A 198 37.82 10.09 -22.59
C GLY A 198 38.38 9.57 -21.26
N THR A 199 38.60 10.42 -20.25
CA THR A 199 39.06 9.99 -18.92
C THR A 199 37.94 9.35 -18.13
N VAL A 200 38.24 8.26 -17.42
CA VAL A 200 37.30 7.66 -16.45
C VAL A 200 37.19 8.59 -15.25
N ALA A 201 35.96 8.99 -14.93
CA ALA A 201 35.67 9.85 -13.80
C ALA A 201 35.42 9.07 -12.51
N TRP A 202 34.81 7.89 -12.65
CA TRP A 202 34.33 7.03 -11.59
C TRP A 202 33.88 5.70 -12.21
N GLY A 203 33.91 4.61 -11.45
CA GLY A 203 33.44 3.29 -11.88
C GLY A 203 32.79 2.54 -10.72
N ASP A 204 31.84 1.66 -11.03
CA ASP A 204 31.12 0.85 -10.03
C ASP A 204 30.73 -0.52 -10.58
N LEU A 205 30.66 -1.49 -9.68
CA LEU A 205 30.16 -2.84 -9.97
C LEU A 205 28.68 -2.74 -10.28
N CYS A 206 28.26 -3.13 -11.47
CA CYS A 206 26.86 -2.99 -11.86
C CYS A 206 26.58 -3.80 -13.13
N ARG A 207 25.38 -4.38 -13.25
CA ARG A 207 24.94 -5.09 -14.47
C ARG A 207 24.38 -4.16 -15.54
N GLY A 208 23.77 -3.05 -15.13
CA GLY A 208 23.01 -2.13 -15.96
C GLY A 208 21.72 -2.74 -16.51
N PRO A 209 21.18 -2.23 -17.62
CA PRO A 209 21.76 -1.19 -18.49
C PRO A 209 21.67 0.22 -17.89
N HIS A 210 22.35 1.17 -18.51
CA HIS A 210 22.32 2.60 -18.16
C HIS A 210 21.83 3.48 -19.32
N VAL A 211 21.36 4.69 -19.01
CA VAL A 211 21.11 5.69 -20.05
C VAL A 211 22.44 6.08 -20.73
N PRO A 212 22.46 6.52 -22.00
CA PRO A 212 23.72 6.76 -22.72
C PRO A 212 24.64 7.84 -22.11
N THR A 213 24.06 8.81 -21.41
CA THR A 213 24.81 9.91 -20.80
C THR A 213 24.10 10.49 -19.59
N THR A 214 24.87 10.96 -18.60
CA THR A 214 24.35 11.68 -17.43
C THR A 214 23.53 12.91 -17.82
N LYS A 215 23.74 13.47 -19.02
CA LYS A 215 23.00 14.64 -19.51
C LYS A 215 21.50 14.38 -19.67
N LEU A 216 21.06 13.13 -19.88
CA LEU A 216 19.64 12.78 -20.01
C LEU A 216 18.88 12.85 -18.68
N ILE A 217 19.57 12.75 -17.55
CA ILE A 217 18.99 12.99 -16.21
C ILE A 217 18.57 14.48 -16.06
N ALA A 218 19.28 15.38 -16.74
CA ALA A 218 19.02 16.81 -16.82
C ALA A 218 18.76 17.46 -15.44
N ASN A 219 17.53 17.94 -15.21
CA ASN A 219 17.06 18.51 -13.95
C ASN A 219 15.78 17.81 -13.47
N GLY A 220 15.53 16.59 -13.95
CA GLY A 220 14.39 15.75 -13.59
C GLY A 220 14.61 14.90 -12.34
N PHE A 221 15.59 15.22 -11.49
CA PHE A 221 15.89 14.47 -10.28
C PHE A 221 15.87 15.32 -9.00
N LYS A 222 15.69 14.67 -7.85
CA LYS A 222 15.76 15.30 -6.53
C LYS A 222 16.31 14.34 -5.47
N VAL A 223 17.18 14.84 -4.58
CA VAL A 223 17.59 14.13 -3.36
C VAL A 223 16.53 14.35 -2.29
N MET A 224 16.04 13.28 -1.68
CA MET A 224 14.85 13.29 -0.83
C MET A 224 15.21 13.32 0.66
N ARG A 225 15.71 12.21 1.21
CA ARG A 225 15.99 12.04 2.63
C ARG A 225 17.15 11.05 2.84
N SER A 226 17.76 11.09 4.01
CA SER A 226 18.65 10.02 4.51
C SER A 226 17.92 9.17 5.56
N ALA A 227 18.34 7.91 5.72
CA ALA A 227 17.89 7.00 6.76
C ALA A 227 19.01 6.05 7.18
N ALA A 228 18.94 5.49 8.39
CA ALA A 228 19.79 4.38 8.77
C ALA A 228 19.32 3.10 8.06
N ALA A 229 20.27 2.30 7.60
CA ALA A 229 20.07 0.96 7.05
C ALA A 229 21.07 -0.01 7.69
N TYR A 230 20.90 -1.29 7.41
CA TYR A 230 21.86 -2.33 7.80
C TYR A 230 22.23 -3.15 6.58
N TRP A 231 23.49 -3.55 6.49
CA TRP A 231 23.96 -4.37 5.38
C TRP A 231 23.15 -5.67 5.27
N ARG A 232 22.61 -5.94 4.08
CA ARG A 232 21.68 -7.06 3.78
C ARG A 232 20.40 -7.08 4.62
N GLY A 233 20.00 -5.94 5.18
CA GLY A 233 18.79 -5.84 6.01
C GLY A 233 18.87 -6.52 7.38
N ASP A 234 20.05 -6.97 7.81
CA ASP A 234 20.26 -7.66 9.08
C ASP A 234 20.91 -6.73 10.11
N GLN A 235 20.24 -6.52 11.24
CA GLN A 235 20.68 -5.66 12.34
C GLN A 235 21.99 -6.13 13.00
N ALA A 236 22.40 -7.39 12.79
CA ALA A 236 23.68 -7.90 13.24
C ALA A 236 24.87 -7.43 12.36
N ASN A 237 24.61 -6.93 11.15
CA ASN A 237 25.63 -6.45 10.23
C ASN A 237 25.93 -4.96 10.42
N ALA A 238 26.91 -4.46 9.64
CA ALA A 238 27.32 -3.06 9.65
C ALA A 238 26.13 -2.11 9.40
N GLN A 239 26.06 -1.03 10.18
CA GLN A 239 25.09 0.04 10.00
C GLN A 239 25.54 0.95 8.85
N LEU A 240 24.63 1.21 7.92
CA LEU A 240 24.85 2.05 6.73
C LEU A 240 23.95 3.28 6.77
N GLN A 241 24.26 4.27 5.94
CA GLN A 241 23.43 5.43 5.66
C GLN A 241 22.84 5.33 4.26
N ARG A 242 21.51 5.18 4.20
CA ARG A 242 20.75 5.14 2.95
C ARG A 242 20.36 6.54 2.53
N VAL A 243 20.72 6.95 1.33
CA VAL A 243 20.26 8.21 0.73
C VAL A 243 19.22 7.91 -0.35
N TYR A 244 18.02 8.48 -0.21
CA TYR A 244 16.93 8.34 -1.18
C TYR A 244 16.92 9.48 -2.19
N GLY A 245 16.61 9.17 -3.44
CA GLY A 245 16.39 10.11 -4.53
C GLY A 245 15.20 9.71 -5.40
N THR A 246 14.77 10.63 -6.27
CA THR A 246 13.79 10.35 -7.33
C THR A 246 14.29 10.93 -8.65
N ALA A 247 13.93 10.31 -9.77
CA ALA A 247 14.29 10.75 -11.12
C ALA A 247 13.14 10.48 -12.09
N TRP A 248 12.92 11.44 -12.99
CA TRP A 248 11.83 11.49 -13.96
C TRP A 248 12.33 11.97 -15.31
N ALA A 249 11.65 11.56 -16.39
CA ALA A 249 12.01 11.91 -17.77
C ALA A 249 12.04 13.43 -18.02
N SER A 250 11.24 14.21 -17.27
CA SER A 250 11.23 15.66 -17.36
C SER A 250 11.13 16.37 -16.01
N LYS A 251 11.43 17.68 -16.02
CA LYS A 251 11.25 18.55 -14.85
C LYS A 251 9.78 18.70 -14.44
N ASP A 252 8.88 18.69 -15.41
CA ASP A 252 7.45 18.83 -15.14
C ASP A 252 6.92 17.57 -14.45
N ASP A 253 7.33 16.38 -14.89
CA ASP A 253 7.00 15.11 -14.22
C ASP A 253 7.52 15.07 -12.78
N LEU A 254 8.76 15.54 -12.54
CA LEU A 254 9.31 15.69 -11.20
C LEU A 254 8.45 16.65 -10.36
N ARG A 255 8.07 17.80 -10.91
CA ARG A 255 7.24 18.78 -10.20
C ARG A 255 5.87 18.19 -9.85
N ASP A 256 5.27 17.45 -10.77
CA ASP A 256 3.98 16.82 -10.56
C ASP A 256 4.08 15.74 -9.48
N TYR A 257 5.16 14.94 -9.47
CA TYR A 257 5.46 13.99 -8.39
C TYR A 257 5.63 14.69 -7.04
N LEU A 258 6.43 15.76 -6.96
CA LEU A 258 6.63 16.51 -5.71
C LEU A 258 5.33 17.15 -5.22
N THR A 259 4.50 17.67 -6.14
CA THR A 259 3.18 18.21 -5.81
C THR A 259 2.28 17.12 -5.21
N ARG A 260 2.29 15.90 -5.77
CA ARG A 260 1.57 14.74 -5.19
C ARG A 260 2.06 14.39 -3.79
N LEU A 261 3.37 14.44 -3.54
CA LEU A 261 3.93 14.19 -2.20
C LEU A 261 3.51 15.27 -1.19
N GLU A 262 3.55 16.55 -1.58
CA GLU A 262 3.09 17.66 -0.72
C GLU A 262 1.59 17.54 -0.40
N GLU A 263 0.77 17.17 -1.37
CA GLU A 263 -0.66 16.92 -1.15
C GLU A 263 -0.90 15.68 -0.26
N ALA A 264 -0.12 14.62 -0.44
CA ALA A 264 -0.18 13.43 0.43
C ALA A 264 0.20 13.77 1.88
N GLU A 265 1.23 14.59 2.11
CA GLU A 265 1.64 15.01 3.45
C GLU A 265 0.57 15.86 4.16
N LYS A 266 -0.13 16.73 3.41
CA LYS A 266 -1.28 17.49 3.95
C LYS A 266 -2.47 16.59 4.32
N ARG A 267 -2.54 15.41 3.72
CA ARG A 267 -3.61 14.42 3.90
C ARG A 267 -3.27 13.33 4.90
N ASP A 268 -2.05 13.32 5.45
CA ASP A 268 -1.61 12.31 6.42
C ASP A 268 -2.60 12.19 7.58
N HIS A 269 -3.19 11.01 7.70
CA HIS A 269 -4.23 10.75 8.69
C HIS A 269 -3.72 10.94 10.13
N ARG A 270 -2.43 10.77 10.41
CA ARG A 270 -1.85 10.94 11.75
C ARG A 270 -1.87 12.41 12.16
N LYS A 271 -1.54 13.29 11.22
CA LYS A 271 -1.61 14.74 11.39
C LYS A 271 -3.07 15.20 11.51
N LEU A 272 -3.90 14.83 10.55
CA LEU A 272 -5.31 15.21 10.52
C LEU A 272 -6.10 14.62 11.69
N GLY A 273 -5.80 13.39 12.09
CA GLY A 273 -6.42 12.71 13.23
C GLY A 273 -6.18 13.44 14.54
N THR A 274 -4.99 14.02 14.71
CA THR A 274 -4.67 14.89 15.85
C THR A 274 -5.33 16.26 15.72
N GLU A 275 -5.21 16.91 14.55
CA GLU A 275 -5.79 18.25 14.30
C GLU A 275 -7.31 18.30 14.46
N LEU A 276 -8.00 17.21 14.11
CA LEU A 276 -9.46 17.08 14.16
C LEU A 276 -9.97 16.36 15.41
N ASP A 277 -9.07 16.01 16.35
CA ASP A 277 -9.42 15.33 17.60
C ASP A 277 -10.15 13.99 17.37
N LEU A 278 -9.68 13.20 16.41
CA LEU A 278 -10.29 11.92 16.05
C LEU A 278 -9.72 10.77 16.90
N TYR A 279 -8.41 10.70 17.05
CA TYR A 279 -7.73 9.62 17.78
C TYR A 279 -6.32 10.01 18.19
N SER A 280 -5.75 9.23 19.10
CA SER A 280 -4.36 9.33 19.55
C SER A 280 -3.71 7.95 19.71
N PHE A 281 -2.40 7.95 19.92
CA PHE A 281 -1.59 6.76 20.22
C PHE A 281 -0.76 7.02 21.49
N PRO A 282 -1.36 6.91 22.70
CA PRO A 282 -0.62 7.11 23.95
C PRO A 282 0.49 6.08 24.12
N ASP A 283 1.70 6.52 24.47
CA ASP A 283 2.86 5.65 24.66
C ASP A 283 2.63 4.59 25.74
N GLU A 284 1.81 4.90 26.75
CA GLU A 284 1.46 4.00 27.86
C GLU A 284 0.71 2.74 27.43
N LEU A 285 0.01 2.77 26.28
CA LEU A 285 -0.70 1.61 25.75
C LEU A 285 0.19 0.72 24.89
N GLY A 286 1.28 1.28 24.35
CA GLY A 286 2.15 0.63 23.39
C GLY A 286 1.73 0.85 21.93
N SER A 287 2.69 0.60 21.04
CA SER A 287 2.57 0.92 19.61
C SER A 287 1.48 0.08 18.91
N GLY A 288 0.77 0.70 17.96
CA GLY A 288 -0.21 0.04 17.09
C GLY A 288 -1.56 -0.23 17.75
N LEU A 289 -1.89 0.52 18.81
CA LEU A 289 -3.15 0.44 19.56
C LEU A 289 -3.77 1.85 19.65
N PRO A 290 -4.71 2.20 18.74
CA PRO A 290 -5.28 3.55 18.68
C PRO A 290 -6.34 3.78 19.77
N VAL A 291 -6.43 5.01 20.27
CA VAL A 291 -7.51 5.48 21.15
C VAL A 291 -8.39 6.44 20.38
N PHE A 292 -9.64 6.04 20.13
CA PHE A 292 -10.61 6.90 19.47
C PHE A 292 -11.23 7.90 20.45
N HIS A 293 -11.11 9.18 20.13
CA HIS A 293 -11.70 10.29 20.87
C HIS A 293 -13.18 10.45 20.47
N PRO A 294 -13.99 11.26 21.16
CA PRO A 294 -15.42 11.36 20.86
C PRO A 294 -15.76 11.61 19.38
N LYS A 295 -15.01 12.49 18.70
CA LYS A 295 -15.23 12.76 17.27
C LYS A 295 -14.85 11.56 16.40
N GLY A 296 -13.71 10.92 16.63
CA GLY A 296 -13.36 9.71 15.89
C GLY A 296 -14.28 8.53 16.20
N GLY A 297 -14.78 8.44 17.44
CA GLY A 297 -15.78 7.46 17.86
C GLY A 297 -17.09 7.59 17.10
N VAL A 298 -17.54 8.81 16.79
CA VAL A 298 -18.69 9.02 15.90
C VAL A 298 -18.40 8.46 14.51
N VAL A 299 -17.27 8.83 13.88
CA VAL A 299 -16.93 8.33 12.53
C VAL A 299 -16.90 6.80 12.51
N LYS A 300 -16.22 6.19 13.50
CA LYS A 300 -16.15 4.74 13.68
C LYS A 300 -17.53 4.11 13.83
N LYS A 301 -18.40 4.68 14.67
CA LYS A 301 -19.78 4.22 14.86
C LYS A 301 -20.58 4.27 13.56
N GLU A 302 -20.53 5.38 12.81
CA GLU A 302 -21.29 5.50 11.55
C GLU A 302 -20.82 4.47 10.51
N MET A 303 -19.51 4.19 10.44
CA MET A 303 -18.96 3.11 9.61
C MET A 303 -19.48 1.73 10.04
N GLU A 304 -19.40 1.43 11.34
CA GLU A 304 -19.85 0.15 11.91
C GLU A 304 -21.36 -0.07 11.73
N ASP A 305 -22.18 0.94 12.01
CA ASP A 305 -23.63 0.85 11.89
C ASP A 305 -24.03 0.63 10.43
N TYR A 306 -23.43 1.38 9.49
CA TYR A 306 -23.70 1.22 8.07
C TYR A 306 -23.34 -0.19 7.60
N VAL A 307 -22.11 -0.67 7.87
CA VAL A 307 -21.68 -1.97 7.34
C VAL A 307 -22.42 -3.13 8.00
N ARG A 308 -22.80 -3.00 9.28
CA ARG A 308 -23.64 -4.00 9.96
C ARG A 308 -24.99 -4.12 9.28
N GLU A 309 -25.66 -2.99 9.05
CA GLU A 309 -26.97 -2.94 8.40
C GLU A 309 -26.90 -3.52 6.98
N ARG A 310 -25.89 -3.13 6.19
CA ARG A 310 -25.68 -3.70 4.85
C ARG A 310 -25.44 -5.20 4.88
N HIS A 311 -24.62 -5.72 5.80
CA HIS A 311 -24.43 -7.17 5.94
C HIS A 311 -25.76 -7.90 6.20
N VAL A 312 -26.61 -7.37 7.07
CA VAL A 312 -27.94 -7.96 7.33
C VAL A 312 -28.81 -7.94 6.08
N GLN A 313 -28.82 -6.83 5.33
CA GLN A 313 -29.57 -6.70 4.07
C GLN A 313 -29.07 -7.68 2.98
N GLU A 314 -27.77 -7.98 2.95
CA GLU A 314 -27.16 -8.95 2.04
C GLU A 314 -27.25 -10.42 2.56
N GLY A 315 -27.99 -10.64 3.65
CA GLY A 315 -28.30 -11.98 4.17
C GLY A 315 -27.22 -12.61 5.05
N PHE A 316 -26.33 -11.81 5.63
CA PHE A 316 -25.36 -12.28 6.62
C PHE A 316 -25.98 -12.44 8.01
N LEU A 317 -25.50 -13.46 8.72
CA LEU A 317 -25.86 -13.76 10.11
C LEU A 317 -24.80 -13.17 11.04
N TYR A 318 -25.21 -12.20 11.86
CA TYR A 318 -24.32 -11.57 12.83
C TYR A 318 -23.98 -12.54 13.98
N VAL A 319 -22.69 -12.73 14.24
CA VAL A 319 -22.16 -13.59 15.31
C VAL A 319 -21.11 -12.85 16.13
N GLY A 320 -20.74 -13.41 17.28
CA GLY A 320 -19.68 -12.89 18.14
C GLY A 320 -18.82 -14.01 18.70
N THR A 321 -17.50 -13.83 18.72
CA THR A 321 -16.54 -14.84 19.14
C THR A 321 -15.48 -14.26 20.10
N PRO A 322 -14.92 -15.07 21.03
CA PRO A 322 -13.93 -14.59 21.99
C PRO A 322 -12.66 -13.99 21.35
N HIS A 323 -11.93 -13.14 22.08
CA HIS A 323 -10.64 -12.61 21.63
C HIS A 323 -9.45 -13.53 21.90
N ILE A 324 -9.62 -14.53 22.77
CA ILE A 324 -8.58 -15.43 23.24
C ILE A 324 -9.06 -16.88 23.14
N SER A 325 -8.18 -17.79 22.76
CA SER A 325 -8.49 -19.23 22.68
C SER A 325 -7.29 -20.10 22.98
N LYS A 326 -7.54 -21.38 23.22
CA LYS A 326 -6.49 -22.38 23.40
C LYS A 326 -5.67 -22.54 22.12
N ASP A 327 -4.37 -22.77 22.28
CA ASP A 327 -3.45 -22.87 21.13
C ASP A 327 -3.82 -23.99 20.15
N GLY A 328 -4.40 -25.07 20.68
CA GLY A 328 -4.91 -26.20 19.89
C GLY A 328 -5.88 -25.79 18.77
N LEU A 329 -6.69 -24.74 18.95
CA LEU A 329 -7.60 -24.25 17.91
C LEU A 329 -6.82 -23.66 16.70
N PHE A 330 -5.73 -22.95 16.98
CA PHE A 330 -4.87 -22.35 15.95
C PHE A 330 -3.99 -23.41 15.27
N HIS A 331 -3.61 -24.47 15.99
CA HIS A 331 -3.01 -25.65 15.39
C HIS A 331 -3.97 -26.37 14.43
N THR A 332 -5.21 -26.66 14.86
CA THR A 332 -6.21 -27.32 14.01
C THR A 332 -6.44 -26.53 12.72
N SER A 333 -6.64 -25.23 12.83
CA SER A 333 -6.85 -24.36 11.65
C SER A 333 -5.62 -24.22 10.75
N GLY A 334 -4.43 -24.57 11.22
CA GLY A 334 -3.17 -24.42 10.48
C GLY A 334 -2.49 -23.07 10.69
N HIS A 335 -3.13 -22.13 11.39
CA HIS A 335 -2.54 -20.82 11.63
C HIS A 335 -1.31 -20.87 12.51
N LEU A 336 -1.28 -21.68 13.58
CA LEU A 336 -0.05 -21.71 14.38
C LEU A 336 1.16 -22.28 13.59
N PRO A 337 1.04 -23.41 12.87
CA PRO A 337 2.13 -23.91 12.02
C PRO A 337 2.67 -22.92 10.98
N TYR A 338 1.81 -22.07 10.39
CA TYR A 338 2.19 -21.21 9.26
C TYR A 338 2.28 -19.70 9.58
N TYR A 339 1.72 -19.24 10.71
CA TYR A 339 1.61 -17.82 11.09
C TYR A 339 2.18 -17.51 12.49
N ALA A 340 2.80 -18.46 13.19
CA ALA A 340 3.30 -18.29 14.56
C ALA A 340 4.10 -16.99 14.78
N ASP A 341 4.99 -16.64 13.87
CA ASP A 341 5.89 -15.47 13.97
C ASP A 341 5.14 -14.13 13.98
N THR A 342 3.89 -14.12 13.51
CA THR A 342 3.03 -12.93 13.44
C THR A 342 1.87 -12.97 14.45
N MET A 343 1.81 -14.02 15.29
CA MET A 343 0.87 -14.11 16.39
C MET A 343 1.51 -13.63 17.68
N PHE A 344 0.72 -13.04 18.58
CA PHE A 344 1.22 -12.74 19.91
C PHE A 344 1.66 -14.02 20.65
N PRO A 345 2.70 -13.95 21.49
CA PRO A 345 3.14 -15.06 22.32
C PRO A 345 1.99 -15.64 23.17
N PRO A 346 2.04 -16.93 23.51
CA PRO A 346 1.01 -17.54 24.32
C PRO A 346 1.04 -17.00 25.76
N LEU A 347 -0.13 -16.90 26.37
CA LEU A 347 -0.34 -16.77 27.80
C LEU A 347 -0.40 -18.19 28.39
N HIS A 348 0.62 -18.56 29.14
CA HIS A 348 0.67 -19.84 29.85
C HIS A 348 -0.13 -19.73 31.16
N VAL A 349 -1.21 -20.50 31.30
CA VAL A 349 -2.13 -20.42 32.45
C VAL A 349 -2.41 -21.80 33.05
N ASP A 350 -2.90 -21.84 34.29
CA ASP A 350 -3.33 -23.05 35.01
C ASP A 350 -2.23 -24.09 35.32
N ALA A 351 -0.95 -23.72 35.23
CA ALA A 351 0.15 -24.54 35.72
C ALA A 351 0.12 -24.59 37.26
N GLU A 352 0.22 -25.78 37.84
CA GLU A 352 0.34 -25.96 39.29
C GLU A 352 1.74 -26.51 39.60
N TYR A 353 2.37 -25.93 40.61
CA TYR A 353 3.72 -26.26 41.06
C TYR A 353 3.66 -26.78 42.51
N ASP A 354 4.50 -27.75 42.85
CA ASP A 354 4.66 -28.20 44.24
C ASP A 354 5.55 -27.26 45.06
N GLU A 355 5.81 -27.63 46.32
CA GLU A 355 6.66 -26.86 47.25
C GLU A 355 8.12 -26.73 46.78
N ASP A 356 8.59 -27.64 45.92
CA ASP A 356 9.94 -27.67 45.36
C ASP A 356 10.02 -26.92 44.01
N GLY A 357 8.89 -26.42 43.49
CA GLY A 357 8.79 -25.70 42.22
C GLY A 357 8.65 -26.60 40.99
N GLU A 358 8.39 -27.89 41.18
CA GLU A 358 8.16 -28.84 40.09
C GLU A 358 6.71 -28.84 39.63
N VAL A 359 6.48 -29.04 38.32
CA VAL A 359 5.14 -28.96 37.72
C VAL A 359 4.31 -30.20 38.11
N VAL A 360 3.24 -30.00 38.89
CA VAL A 360 2.26 -31.02 39.29
C VAL A 360 1.12 -31.14 38.28
N LYS A 361 0.80 -30.04 37.61
CA LYS A 361 -0.19 -29.98 36.52
C LYS A 361 0.35 -29.10 35.41
N PRO A 362 0.48 -29.61 34.18
CA PRO A 362 0.93 -28.80 33.06
C PRO A 362 -0.09 -27.70 32.79
N GLY A 363 0.41 -26.47 32.62
CA GLY A 363 -0.42 -25.35 32.18
C GLY A 363 -0.90 -25.52 30.74
N GLN A 364 -1.78 -24.62 30.34
CA GLN A 364 -2.32 -24.54 28.99
C GLN A 364 -1.96 -23.21 28.36
N ASP A 365 -1.61 -23.27 27.08
CA ASP A 365 -1.32 -22.07 26.29
C ASP A 365 -2.60 -21.52 25.67
N TYR A 366 -2.86 -20.25 25.95
CA TYR A 366 -3.89 -19.46 25.29
C TYR A 366 -3.26 -18.35 24.47
N ARG A 367 -3.88 -18.01 23.32
CA ARG A 367 -3.41 -16.93 22.44
C ARG A 367 -4.53 -15.99 22.10
N LEU A 368 -4.16 -14.72 21.95
CA LEU A 368 -5.00 -13.74 21.27
C LEU A 368 -5.24 -14.19 19.82
N LYS A 369 -6.49 -14.10 19.36
CA LYS A 369 -6.83 -14.47 17.98
C LYS A 369 -6.18 -13.48 17.00
N ALA A 370 -5.52 -13.99 15.98
CA ALA A 370 -4.99 -13.19 14.87
C ALA A 370 -5.95 -13.17 13.64
N MET A 371 -7.04 -13.95 13.72
CA MET A 371 -8.12 -14.07 12.72
C MET A 371 -9.36 -14.73 13.35
N ASN A 372 -10.53 -14.54 12.71
CA ASN A 372 -11.82 -15.03 13.22
C ASN A 372 -12.23 -16.40 12.66
N CYS A 373 -11.70 -16.80 11.50
CA CYS A 373 -12.10 -18.03 10.78
C CYS A 373 -12.15 -19.31 11.64
N PRO A 374 -11.21 -19.60 12.56
CA PRO A 374 -11.27 -20.84 13.35
C PRO A 374 -12.52 -20.92 14.21
N MET A 375 -12.99 -19.78 14.73
CA MET A 375 -14.14 -19.71 15.62
C MET A 375 -15.47 -19.76 14.83
N HIS A 376 -15.51 -19.17 13.64
CA HIS A 376 -16.67 -19.28 12.74
C HIS A 376 -16.89 -20.72 12.28
N ASN A 377 -15.82 -21.49 12.06
CA ASN A 377 -15.90 -22.93 11.79
C ASN A 377 -16.52 -23.73 12.95
N LEU A 378 -16.26 -23.34 14.19
CA LEU A 378 -16.93 -23.94 15.36
C LEU A 378 -18.43 -23.63 15.39
N ILE A 379 -18.84 -22.43 14.98
CA ILE A 379 -20.25 -22.06 14.84
C ILE A 379 -20.91 -22.91 13.75
N PHE A 380 -20.27 -23.05 12.59
CA PHE A 380 -20.78 -23.92 11.51
C PHE A 380 -20.97 -25.36 12.02
N ARG A 381 -19.94 -25.93 12.66
CA ARG A 381 -19.90 -27.33 13.15
C ARG A 381 -20.79 -27.61 14.36
N SER A 382 -21.30 -26.58 15.05
CA SER A 382 -22.07 -26.73 16.30
C SER A 382 -23.33 -27.62 16.17
N ARG A 383 -23.87 -27.77 14.97
CA ARG A 383 -24.96 -28.69 14.64
C ARG A 383 -24.88 -29.17 13.20
N GLY A 384 -25.68 -30.19 12.87
CA GLY A 384 -25.85 -30.62 11.48
C GLY A 384 -26.41 -29.51 10.59
N ARG A 385 -25.94 -29.48 9.33
CA ARG A 385 -26.30 -28.50 8.30
C ARG A 385 -26.95 -29.19 7.11
N SER A 386 -28.02 -28.60 6.57
CA SER A 386 -28.63 -29.04 5.31
C SER A 386 -28.14 -28.19 4.14
N TYR A 387 -28.05 -28.77 2.94
CA TYR A 387 -27.79 -28.02 1.71
C TYR A 387 -28.75 -26.83 1.49
N ARG A 388 -29.97 -26.90 2.06
CA ARG A 388 -30.97 -25.83 1.98
C ARG A 388 -30.63 -24.60 2.80
N GLU A 389 -29.68 -24.72 3.73
CA GLU A 389 -29.18 -23.59 4.52
C GLU A 389 -28.01 -22.88 3.81
N LEU A 390 -27.51 -23.43 2.69
CA LEU A 390 -26.37 -22.89 1.94
C LEU A 390 -26.86 -22.05 0.72
N PRO A 391 -26.23 -20.89 0.43
CA PRO A 391 -25.06 -20.33 1.10
C PRO A 391 -25.38 -19.76 2.49
N MET A 392 -24.58 -20.14 3.49
CA MET A 392 -24.67 -19.61 4.85
C MET A 392 -23.55 -18.60 5.07
N ARG A 393 -23.89 -17.36 5.44
CA ARG A 393 -22.91 -16.28 5.59
C ARG A 393 -22.82 -15.83 7.04
N LEU A 394 -21.66 -16.00 7.67
CA LEU A 394 -21.40 -15.51 9.02
C LEU A 394 -20.64 -14.19 8.96
N PHE A 395 -20.99 -13.23 9.82
CA PHE A 395 -20.33 -11.92 9.90
C PHE A 395 -20.14 -11.49 11.36
N GLU A 396 -19.00 -10.87 11.66
CA GLU A 396 -18.66 -10.34 12.97
C GLU A 396 -17.79 -9.09 12.84
N PHE A 397 -17.92 -8.13 13.78
CA PHE A 397 -16.86 -7.15 14.04
C PHE A 397 -15.71 -7.78 14.83
N GLY A 398 -14.96 -8.63 14.14
CA GLY A 398 -13.96 -9.49 14.74
C GLY A 398 -12.69 -8.72 15.05
N THR A 399 -12.46 -8.42 16.33
CA THR A 399 -11.22 -7.77 16.78
C THR A 399 -10.12 -8.79 16.94
N VAL A 400 -9.02 -8.58 16.21
CA VAL A 400 -7.89 -9.48 16.13
C VAL A 400 -6.60 -8.76 16.51
N TYR A 401 -5.58 -9.55 16.86
CA TYR A 401 -4.29 -9.06 17.31
C TYR A 401 -3.17 -9.73 16.51
N ARG A 402 -2.33 -8.91 15.86
CA ARG A 402 -1.16 -9.38 15.09
C ARG A 402 0.11 -8.77 15.67
N TYR A 403 1.13 -9.60 15.82
CA TYR A 403 2.43 -9.21 16.33
C TYR A 403 3.26 -8.54 15.23
N GLU A 404 2.82 -7.37 14.79
CA GLU A 404 3.58 -6.52 13.86
C GLU A 404 4.84 -5.99 14.55
N LYS A 405 5.97 -6.07 13.84
CA LYS A 405 7.24 -5.49 14.30
C LYS A 405 7.06 -3.99 14.53
N SER A 406 7.64 -3.44 15.59
CA SER A 406 7.43 -2.03 15.97
C SER A 406 7.80 -1.05 14.85
N GLY A 407 8.85 -1.35 14.08
CA GLY A 407 9.32 -0.51 12.98
C GLY A 407 8.39 -0.42 11.76
N VAL A 408 7.38 -1.29 11.65
CA VAL A 408 6.43 -1.28 10.53
C VAL A 408 5.06 -0.70 10.90
N ILE A 409 4.82 -0.40 12.18
CA ILE A 409 3.56 0.19 12.64
C ILE A 409 3.43 1.61 12.09
N HIS A 410 2.26 1.95 11.57
CA HIS A 410 2.03 3.23 10.92
C HIS A 410 0.59 3.70 11.12
N GLY A 411 0.39 4.62 12.06
CA GLY A 411 -0.91 5.24 12.33
C GLY A 411 -2.04 4.22 12.38
N LEU A 412 -3.14 4.46 11.67
CA LEU A 412 -4.25 3.51 11.52
C LEU A 412 -4.07 2.50 10.39
N THR A 413 -3.08 2.69 9.50
CA THR A 413 -2.93 1.84 8.31
C THR A 413 -2.18 0.53 8.58
N ARG A 414 -1.39 0.45 9.66
CA ARG A 414 -0.72 -0.78 10.11
C ARG A 414 -0.65 -0.82 11.64
N LEU A 415 -1.38 -1.77 12.24
CA LEU A 415 -1.72 -1.83 13.65
C LEU A 415 -1.43 -3.21 14.25
N ARG A 416 -1.41 -3.28 15.58
CA ARG A 416 -1.34 -4.56 16.32
C ARG A 416 -2.70 -5.06 16.77
N GLY A 417 -3.63 -4.16 17.10
CA GLY A 417 -5.01 -4.49 17.44
C GLY A 417 -5.96 -3.72 16.54
N PHE A 418 -6.86 -4.43 15.88
CA PHE A 418 -7.81 -3.84 14.94
C PHE A 418 -9.06 -4.70 14.79
N THR A 419 -10.16 -4.08 14.37
CA THR A 419 -11.46 -4.73 14.19
C THR A 419 -11.76 -4.85 12.71
N GLN A 420 -12.02 -6.07 12.25
CA GLN A 420 -12.42 -6.33 10.88
C GLN A 420 -13.92 -6.53 10.77
N ASP A 421 -14.50 -6.09 9.66
CA ASP A 421 -15.85 -6.45 9.24
C ASP A 421 -15.84 -7.85 8.59
N ASP A 422 -15.26 -8.80 9.31
CA ASP A 422 -14.88 -10.11 8.80
C ASP A 422 -16.08 -11.04 8.64
N SER A 423 -16.03 -11.86 7.59
CA SER A 423 -17.12 -12.75 7.25
C SER A 423 -16.67 -14.01 6.53
N HIS A 424 -17.45 -15.06 6.73
CA HIS A 424 -17.19 -16.39 6.20
C HIS A 424 -18.46 -16.95 5.58
N SER A 425 -18.46 -17.11 4.26
CA SER A 425 -19.54 -17.77 3.52
C SER A 425 -19.22 -19.26 3.37
N TYR A 426 -20.19 -20.12 3.68
CA TYR A 426 -20.15 -21.55 3.46
C TYR A 426 -21.12 -21.89 2.33
N CYS A 427 -20.61 -22.45 1.24
CA CYS A 427 -21.40 -22.71 0.04
C CYS A 427 -21.18 -24.13 -0.47
N MET A 428 -22.14 -24.63 -1.26
CA MET A 428 -21.90 -25.81 -2.09
C MET A 428 -20.94 -25.44 -3.22
N PRO A 429 -20.10 -26.37 -3.73
CA PRO A 429 -19.16 -26.08 -4.81
C PRO A 429 -19.81 -25.36 -6.01
N GLU A 430 -20.99 -25.81 -6.43
CA GLU A 430 -21.77 -25.23 -7.53
C GLU A 430 -22.30 -23.80 -7.28
N GLN A 431 -22.34 -23.34 -6.02
CA GLN A 431 -22.79 -21.99 -5.65
C GLN A 431 -21.65 -20.97 -5.59
N THR A 432 -20.39 -21.43 -5.62
CA THR A 432 -19.22 -20.62 -5.25
C THR A 432 -18.99 -19.43 -6.17
N GLY A 433 -19.16 -19.62 -7.49
CA GLY A 433 -19.00 -18.54 -8.46
C GLY A 433 -20.02 -17.42 -8.28
N ASP A 434 -21.28 -17.76 -8.00
CA ASP A 434 -22.33 -16.77 -7.76
C ASP A 434 -22.16 -16.07 -6.40
N GLU A 435 -21.66 -16.78 -5.38
CA GLU A 435 -21.33 -16.19 -4.08
C GLU A 435 -20.18 -15.17 -4.21
N ILE A 436 -19.13 -15.47 -4.95
CA ILE A 436 -18.02 -14.52 -5.19
C ILE A 436 -18.51 -13.28 -5.93
N LYS A 437 -19.36 -13.45 -6.96
CA LYS A 437 -19.97 -12.31 -7.68
C LYS A 437 -20.82 -11.44 -6.75
N HIS A 438 -21.63 -12.06 -5.90
CA HIS A 438 -22.42 -11.37 -4.89
C HIS A 438 -21.52 -10.56 -3.94
N LEU A 439 -20.44 -11.18 -3.42
CA LEU A 439 -19.49 -10.52 -2.54
C LEU A 439 -18.76 -9.36 -3.23
N LEU A 440 -18.32 -9.52 -4.49
CA LEU A 440 -17.70 -8.44 -5.27
C LEU A 440 -18.67 -7.27 -5.47
N HIS A 441 -19.91 -7.55 -5.87
CA HIS A 441 -20.93 -6.51 -6.01
C HIS A 441 -21.19 -5.78 -4.68
N PHE A 442 -21.28 -6.52 -3.58
CA PHE A 442 -21.46 -5.92 -2.26
C PHE A 442 -20.28 -5.00 -1.91
N VAL A 443 -19.04 -5.48 -2.05
CA VAL A 443 -17.83 -4.67 -1.81
C VAL A 443 -17.84 -3.39 -2.65
N LEU A 444 -18.04 -3.49 -3.97
CA LEU A 444 -17.97 -2.33 -4.86
C LEU A 444 -19.08 -1.31 -4.58
N SER A 445 -20.31 -1.77 -4.30
CA SER A 445 -21.41 -0.87 -3.94
C SER A 445 -21.18 -0.18 -2.59
N LEU A 446 -20.65 -0.90 -1.61
CA LEU A 446 -20.31 -0.36 -0.31
C LEU A 446 -19.20 0.68 -0.39
N LEU A 447 -18.12 0.44 -1.14
CA LEU A 447 -17.03 1.41 -1.29
C LEU A 447 -17.48 2.69 -2.02
N ARG A 448 -18.40 2.59 -3.00
CA ARG A 448 -19.01 3.75 -3.68
C ARG A 448 -19.80 4.65 -2.74
N ASP A 449 -20.52 4.08 -1.78
CA ASP A 449 -21.23 4.86 -0.76
C ASP A 449 -20.29 5.69 0.14
N PHE A 450 -19.02 5.31 0.20
CA PHE A 450 -17.95 6.06 0.90
C PHE A 450 -17.16 6.99 -0.02
N GLY A 451 -17.58 7.18 -1.28
CA GLY A 451 -16.95 8.08 -2.24
C GLY A 451 -15.73 7.52 -2.97
N LEU A 452 -15.52 6.20 -2.93
CA LEU A 452 -14.51 5.52 -3.74
C LEU A 452 -15.18 4.92 -4.98
N ASP A 453 -14.78 5.33 -6.18
CA ASP A 453 -15.43 4.92 -7.44
C ASP A 453 -14.47 4.37 -8.50
N ASP A 454 -13.18 4.64 -8.36
CA ASP A 454 -12.12 4.15 -9.25
C ASP A 454 -11.47 2.87 -8.71
N PHE A 455 -11.81 1.73 -9.34
CA PHE A 455 -11.40 0.39 -8.92
C PHE A 455 -10.68 -0.39 -10.00
N TYR A 456 -9.77 -1.26 -9.57
CA TYR A 456 -9.32 -2.41 -10.33
C TYR A 456 -9.18 -3.62 -9.40
N LEU A 457 -9.03 -4.81 -9.97
CA LEU A 457 -8.94 -6.07 -9.24
C LEU A 457 -7.54 -6.66 -9.38
N GLU A 458 -7.04 -7.27 -8.30
CA GLU A 458 -5.83 -8.08 -8.33
C GLU A 458 -6.17 -9.53 -8.00
N LEU A 459 -5.81 -10.46 -8.88
CA LEU A 459 -5.96 -11.90 -8.68
C LEU A 459 -4.64 -12.48 -8.19
N SER A 460 -4.58 -12.81 -6.91
CA SER A 460 -3.41 -13.43 -6.32
C SER A 460 -3.48 -14.95 -6.41
N THR A 461 -2.47 -15.55 -7.03
CA THR A 461 -2.33 -17.00 -7.25
C THR A 461 -1.12 -17.55 -6.49
N ARG A 462 -0.97 -18.89 -6.43
CA ARG A 462 0.22 -19.51 -5.84
C ARG A 462 1.45 -19.25 -6.69
N ASP A 463 2.59 -19.15 -6.03
CA ASP A 463 3.90 -19.28 -6.65
C ASP A 463 4.24 -20.79 -6.71
N PRO A 464 4.42 -21.37 -7.92
CA PRO A 464 4.72 -22.79 -8.07
C PRO A 464 6.06 -23.22 -7.45
N GLU A 465 7.00 -22.29 -7.24
CA GLU A 465 8.31 -22.57 -6.66
C GLU A 465 8.30 -22.51 -5.11
N SER A 466 7.18 -22.13 -4.50
CA SER A 466 7.06 -21.98 -3.05
C SER A 466 6.44 -23.20 -2.36
N ASP A 467 7.07 -23.66 -1.29
CA ASP A 467 6.59 -24.73 -0.39
C ASP A 467 5.50 -24.27 0.60
N LYS A 468 5.17 -22.96 0.60
CA LYS A 468 4.16 -22.36 1.48
C LYS A 468 2.74 -22.82 1.18
N PHE A 469 2.42 -23.15 -0.07
CA PHE A 469 1.04 -23.40 -0.51
C PHE A 469 0.61 -24.84 -0.27
N ILE A 470 -0.61 -25.03 0.23
CA ILE A 470 -1.20 -26.34 0.50
C ILE A 470 -2.39 -26.60 -0.44
N GLY A 471 -2.81 -27.86 -0.56
CA GLY A 471 -3.87 -28.30 -1.48
C GLY A 471 -3.31 -28.94 -2.75
N SER A 472 -4.19 -29.58 -3.53
CA SER A 472 -3.80 -30.20 -4.80
C SER A 472 -3.73 -29.18 -5.94
N ASP A 473 -3.03 -29.54 -7.02
CA ASP A 473 -2.99 -28.71 -8.24
C ASP A 473 -4.39 -28.50 -8.83
N GLU A 474 -5.26 -29.51 -8.71
CA GLU A 474 -6.65 -29.44 -9.15
C GLU A 474 -7.46 -28.44 -8.33
N ASP A 475 -7.28 -28.42 -6.99
CA ASP A 475 -7.95 -27.46 -6.11
C ASP A 475 -7.56 -26.01 -6.48
N TRP A 476 -6.27 -25.78 -6.71
CA TRP A 476 -5.75 -24.46 -7.10
C TRP A 476 -6.24 -24.02 -8.48
N ALA A 477 -6.21 -24.92 -9.47
CA ALA A 477 -6.69 -24.63 -10.82
C ALA A 477 -8.17 -24.26 -10.81
N GLU A 478 -9.00 -25.04 -10.10
CA GLU A 478 -10.43 -24.81 -10.04
C GLU A 478 -10.79 -23.53 -9.27
N ALA A 479 -10.20 -23.33 -8.08
CA ALA A 479 -10.45 -22.12 -7.29
C ALA A 479 -10.01 -20.84 -8.02
N THR A 480 -8.88 -20.89 -8.74
CA THR A 480 -8.37 -19.76 -9.52
C THR A 480 -9.30 -19.45 -10.69
N ARG A 481 -9.73 -20.47 -11.44
CA ARG A 481 -10.68 -20.32 -12.55
C ARG A 481 -12.00 -19.69 -12.10
N ILE A 482 -12.57 -20.16 -10.99
CA ILE A 482 -13.82 -19.62 -10.44
C ILE A 482 -13.67 -18.13 -10.07
N LEU A 483 -12.56 -17.75 -9.42
CA LEU A 483 -12.28 -16.35 -9.09
C LEU A 483 -12.10 -15.50 -10.34
N GLU A 484 -11.31 -15.95 -11.31
CA GLU A 484 -11.04 -15.24 -12.56
C GLU A 484 -12.33 -14.99 -13.36
N GLU A 485 -13.19 -16.00 -13.49
CA GLU A 485 -14.49 -15.87 -14.15
C GLU A 485 -15.40 -14.86 -13.45
N ALA A 486 -15.45 -14.90 -12.11
CA ALA A 486 -16.22 -13.95 -11.32
C ALA A 486 -15.69 -12.52 -11.47
N CYS A 487 -14.37 -12.33 -11.44
CA CYS A 487 -13.72 -11.03 -11.59
C CYS A 487 -13.93 -10.45 -12.99
N THR A 488 -13.70 -11.25 -14.03
CA THR A 488 -13.87 -10.82 -15.43
C THR A 488 -15.30 -10.40 -15.73
N SER A 489 -16.29 -11.03 -15.08
CA SER A 489 -17.70 -10.64 -15.24
C SER A 489 -18.05 -9.24 -14.71
N THR A 490 -17.18 -8.62 -13.90
CA THR A 490 -17.38 -7.25 -13.41
C THR A 490 -17.06 -6.18 -14.46
N GLY A 491 -16.27 -6.53 -15.49
CA GLY A 491 -15.74 -5.58 -16.48
C GLY A 491 -14.61 -4.68 -15.96
N LEU A 492 -14.15 -4.88 -14.73
CA LEU A 492 -12.97 -4.19 -14.18
C LEU A 492 -11.67 -4.81 -14.73
N GLU A 493 -10.61 -4.01 -14.75
CA GLU A 493 -9.26 -4.50 -15.03
C GLU A 493 -8.86 -5.54 -13.97
N LEU A 494 -8.33 -6.68 -14.43
CA LEU A 494 -7.85 -7.77 -13.59
C LEU A 494 -6.34 -7.92 -13.77
N VAL A 495 -5.59 -7.58 -12.73
CA VAL A 495 -4.13 -7.63 -12.71
C VAL A 495 -3.67 -8.92 -12.03
N PRO A 496 -2.75 -9.70 -12.62
CA PRO A 496 -2.20 -10.88 -11.96
C PRO A 496 -1.24 -10.51 -10.82
N ASP A 497 -1.32 -11.23 -9.70
CA ASP A 497 -0.46 -11.08 -8.52
C ASP A 497 0.11 -12.46 -8.08
N PRO A 498 1.01 -13.07 -8.87
CA PRO A 498 1.56 -14.39 -8.58
C PRO A 498 2.33 -14.39 -7.26
N GLY A 499 2.10 -15.41 -6.42
CA GLY A 499 2.70 -15.54 -5.08
C GLY A 499 1.97 -14.76 -3.98
N GLY A 500 1.05 -13.84 -4.33
CA GLY A 500 0.31 -13.03 -3.35
C GLY A 500 -0.82 -13.79 -2.62
N ALA A 501 -1.13 -15.03 -3.01
CA ALA A 501 -2.21 -15.80 -2.43
C ALA A 501 -2.02 -16.16 -0.94
N ALA A 502 -3.12 -16.52 -0.28
CA ALA A 502 -3.04 -17.16 1.02
C ALA A 502 -2.50 -18.59 0.85
N TYR A 503 -1.89 -19.15 1.90
CA TYR A 503 -1.34 -20.51 1.82
C TYR A 503 -2.41 -21.57 1.49
N TYR A 504 -3.67 -21.32 1.85
CA TYR A 504 -4.81 -22.22 1.69
C TYR A 504 -5.66 -21.99 0.42
N GLY A 505 -5.31 -21.03 -0.43
CA GLY A 505 -6.04 -20.80 -1.68
C GLY A 505 -5.90 -19.39 -2.27
N PRO A 506 -6.40 -19.21 -3.51
CA PRO A 506 -6.32 -17.95 -4.24
C PRO A 506 -7.24 -16.88 -3.65
N LYS A 507 -6.93 -15.62 -3.94
CA LYS A 507 -7.73 -14.48 -3.49
C LYS A 507 -7.86 -13.42 -4.58
N VAL A 508 -8.96 -12.69 -4.54
CA VAL A 508 -9.10 -11.41 -5.23
C VAL A 508 -9.04 -10.28 -4.22
N SER A 509 -8.27 -9.24 -4.54
CA SER A 509 -8.25 -7.99 -3.78
C SER A 509 -8.87 -6.86 -4.61
N VAL A 510 -9.70 -6.04 -3.96
CA VAL A 510 -10.25 -4.82 -4.58
C VAL A 510 -9.31 -3.67 -4.29
N GLN A 511 -8.76 -3.08 -5.34
CA GLN A 511 -7.87 -1.93 -5.27
C GLN A 511 -8.67 -0.67 -5.60
N ALA A 512 -8.56 0.36 -4.76
CA ALA A 512 -9.21 1.65 -4.97
C ALA A 512 -8.17 2.76 -5.08
N ARG A 513 -8.35 3.67 -6.04
CA ARG A 513 -7.55 4.90 -6.13
C ARG A 513 -8.22 6.01 -5.33
N ASP A 514 -7.45 6.69 -4.48
CA ASP A 514 -7.95 7.83 -3.69
C ASP A 514 -8.00 9.13 -4.50
N ALA A 515 -8.46 10.22 -3.86
CA ALA A 515 -8.63 11.53 -4.49
C ALA A 515 -7.35 12.17 -5.05
N ILE A 516 -6.16 11.62 -4.75
CA ILE A 516 -4.88 12.06 -5.32
C ILE A 516 -4.19 10.95 -6.14
N GLY A 517 -4.92 9.89 -6.48
CA GLY A 517 -4.48 8.80 -7.34
C GLY A 517 -3.62 7.73 -6.67
N ARG A 518 -3.53 7.71 -5.33
CA ARG A 518 -2.82 6.63 -4.63
C ARG A 518 -3.68 5.38 -4.57
N THR A 519 -3.08 4.24 -4.86
CA THR A 519 -3.74 2.95 -4.74
C THR A 519 -3.75 2.47 -3.30
N TRP A 520 -4.89 1.95 -2.89
CA TRP A 520 -5.08 1.27 -1.62
C TRP A 520 -5.83 -0.05 -1.84
N GLN A 521 -5.27 -1.13 -1.31
CA GLN A 521 -5.99 -2.40 -1.22
C GLN A 521 -7.12 -2.24 -0.19
N MET A 522 -8.39 -2.33 -0.59
CA MET A 522 -9.54 -2.13 0.29
C MET A 522 -10.01 -3.43 0.92
N SER A 523 -10.36 -4.38 0.05
CA SER A 523 -11.16 -5.54 0.41
C SER A 523 -10.51 -6.78 -0.14
N THR A 524 -10.87 -7.95 0.39
CA THR A 524 -10.36 -9.22 -0.11
C THR A 524 -11.45 -10.27 -0.04
N ILE A 525 -11.54 -11.09 -1.08
CA ILE A 525 -12.36 -12.30 -1.14
C ILE A 525 -11.42 -13.47 -1.41
N GLN A 526 -11.40 -14.46 -0.51
CA GLN A 526 -10.42 -15.55 -0.53
C GLN A 526 -11.13 -16.88 -0.54
N TYR A 527 -10.73 -17.76 -1.45
CA TYR A 527 -11.23 -19.12 -1.53
C TYR A 527 -10.42 -20.00 -0.58
N ASP A 528 -11.08 -20.73 0.33
CA ASP A 528 -10.42 -21.68 1.25
C ASP A 528 -11.01 -23.09 1.10
N PHE A 529 -10.19 -23.99 0.54
CA PHE A 529 -10.49 -25.42 0.43
C PHE A 529 -9.90 -26.25 1.59
N ASN A 530 -9.10 -25.65 2.47
CA ASN A 530 -8.35 -26.34 3.51
C ASN A 530 -9.02 -26.32 4.89
N GLN A 531 -9.54 -25.17 5.36
CA GLN A 531 -10.16 -25.12 6.69
C GLN A 531 -11.40 -26.01 6.82
N PRO A 532 -12.30 -26.11 5.83
CA PRO A 532 -13.40 -27.06 5.89
C PRO A 532 -12.94 -28.51 6.15
N GLU A 533 -11.81 -28.92 5.58
CA GLU A 533 -11.21 -30.23 5.83
C GLU A 533 -10.70 -30.37 7.26
N ARG A 534 -9.86 -29.42 7.69
CA ARG A 534 -9.21 -29.46 9.01
C ARG A 534 -10.18 -29.46 10.18
N PHE A 535 -11.34 -28.84 10.01
CA PHE A 535 -12.39 -28.82 11.03
C PHE A 535 -13.41 -29.95 10.88
N GLY A 536 -13.33 -30.75 9.81
CA GLY A 536 -14.31 -31.78 9.50
C GLY A 536 -15.71 -31.20 9.27
N LEU A 537 -15.79 -30.11 8.50
CA LEU A 537 -17.06 -29.45 8.22
C LEU A 537 -17.85 -30.25 7.17
N GLU A 538 -19.11 -30.52 7.47
CA GLU A 538 -20.00 -31.29 6.59
C GLU A 538 -21.40 -30.68 6.54
N TYR A 539 -22.08 -30.83 5.41
CA TYR A 539 -23.51 -30.62 5.24
C TYR A 539 -24.16 -31.86 4.61
N GLN A 540 -25.46 -32.02 4.82
CA GLN A 540 -26.28 -33.04 4.17
C GLN A 540 -26.73 -32.54 2.79
N ALA A 541 -26.25 -33.19 1.74
CA ALA A 541 -26.57 -32.91 0.34
C ALA A 541 -27.99 -33.39 -0.04
N PRO A 542 -28.54 -32.97 -1.21
CA PRO A 542 -29.88 -33.37 -1.66
C PRO A 542 -30.09 -34.88 -1.78
N ASP A 543 -29.03 -35.63 -2.08
CA ASP A 543 -29.01 -37.09 -2.18
C ASP A 543 -28.87 -37.80 -0.81
N GLY A 544 -28.80 -37.04 0.28
CA GLY A 544 -28.62 -37.55 1.64
C GLY A 544 -27.16 -37.84 2.02
N SER A 545 -26.21 -37.71 1.09
CA SER A 545 -24.78 -37.85 1.37
C SER A 545 -24.27 -36.68 2.22
N ARG A 546 -23.16 -36.90 2.94
CA ARG A 546 -22.45 -35.82 3.63
C ARG A 546 -21.36 -35.29 2.72
N LYS A 547 -21.36 -33.98 2.51
CA LYS A 547 -20.37 -33.29 1.68
C LYS A 547 -19.72 -32.15 2.43
N ARG A 548 -18.50 -31.81 2.03
CA ARG A 548 -17.73 -30.70 2.57
C ARG A 548 -18.20 -29.39 1.91
N PRO A 549 -18.48 -28.32 2.67
CA PRO A 549 -18.74 -27.02 2.09
C PRO A 549 -17.43 -26.39 1.58
N VAL A 550 -17.54 -25.48 0.62
CA VAL A 550 -16.49 -24.51 0.31
C VAL A 550 -16.63 -23.34 1.28
N MET A 551 -15.50 -22.78 1.71
CA MET A 551 -15.45 -21.60 2.57
C MET A 551 -14.87 -20.42 1.80
N ILE A 552 -15.54 -19.26 1.88
CA ILE A 552 -15.07 -18.01 1.29
C ILE A 552 -14.87 -17.01 2.43
N HIS A 553 -13.65 -16.51 2.58
CA HIS A 553 -13.34 -15.41 3.50
C HIS A 553 -13.60 -14.10 2.78
N SER A 554 -14.24 -13.15 3.46
CA SER A 554 -14.29 -11.78 2.94
C SER A 554 -14.36 -10.73 4.04
N ALA A 555 -13.72 -9.60 3.79
CA ALA A 555 -13.88 -8.37 4.55
C ALA A 555 -14.11 -7.22 3.55
N LYS A 556 -15.07 -6.34 3.82
CA LYS A 556 -15.51 -5.33 2.85
C LYS A 556 -14.73 -4.04 3.05
N PHE A 557 -14.54 -3.60 4.29
CA PHE A 557 -13.58 -2.54 4.60
C PHE A 557 -12.16 -3.06 4.83
N GLY A 558 -12.03 -4.35 5.18
CA GLY A 558 -10.80 -4.87 5.77
C GLY A 558 -10.84 -4.66 7.28
N SER A 559 -10.04 -3.73 7.81
CA SER A 559 -10.17 -3.27 9.20
C SER A 559 -10.81 -1.89 9.25
N ILE A 560 -11.70 -1.66 10.21
CA ILE A 560 -12.37 -0.38 10.43
C ILE A 560 -11.35 0.74 10.63
N GLU A 561 -10.29 0.48 11.40
CA GLU A 561 -9.23 1.46 11.66
C GLU A 561 -8.53 1.88 10.38
N ARG A 562 -8.01 0.92 9.60
CA ARG A 562 -7.34 1.21 8.32
C ARG A 562 -8.25 1.94 7.35
N PHE A 563 -9.51 1.50 7.22
CA PHE A 563 -10.44 2.17 6.33
C PHE A 563 -10.73 3.60 6.78
N MET A 564 -10.88 3.85 8.09
CA MET A 564 -10.99 5.21 8.63
C MET A 564 -9.75 6.05 8.31
N GLY A 565 -8.54 5.48 8.44
CA GLY A 565 -7.29 6.12 8.00
C GLY A 565 -7.37 6.55 6.54
N VAL A 566 -7.74 5.64 5.64
CA VAL A 566 -7.93 5.93 4.20
C VAL A 566 -8.95 7.04 3.98
N LEU A 567 -10.10 7.01 4.65
CA LEU A 567 -11.14 8.05 4.51
C LEU A 567 -10.66 9.42 4.98
N VAL A 568 -9.90 9.48 6.08
CA VAL A 568 -9.29 10.74 6.54
C VAL A 568 -8.40 11.34 5.45
N GLU A 569 -7.58 10.53 4.78
CA GLU A 569 -6.69 11.03 3.72
C GLU A 569 -7.43 11.35 2.42
N HIS A 570 -8.36 10.47 2.01
CA HIS A 570 -9.19 10.63 0.82
C HIS A 570 -9.96 11.96 0.87
N TYR A 571 -10.58 12.26 2.00
CA TYR A 571 -11.33 13.50 2.21
C TYR A 571 -10.48 14.68 2.70
N ALA A 572 -9.18 14.49 2.94
CA ALA A 572 -8.35 15.45 3.67
C ALA A 572 -9.04 15.93 4.96
N GLY A 573 -9.75 15.05 5.67
CA GLY A 573 -10.54 15.35 6.88
C GLY A 573 -11.86 16.11 6.65
N ALA A 574 -12.19 16.51 5.43
CA ALA A 574 -13.46 17.16 5.08
C ALA A 574 -14.54 16.12 4.71
N PHE A 575 -14.93 15.30 5.68
CA PHE A 575 -15.86 14.17 5.48
C PHE A 575 -17.20 14.58 4.83
N PRO A 576 -17.89 13.65 4.13
CA PRO A 576 -19.30 13.79 3.78
C PRO A 576 -20.17 14.05 5.01
N VAL A 577 -21.33 14.68 4.80
CA VAL A 577 -22.18 15.12 5.92
C VAL A 577 -22.56 13.95 6.83
N TRP A 578 -22.96 12.82 6.25
CA TRP A 578 -23.39 11.64 7.02
C TRP A 578 -22.28 11.02 7.88
N LEU A 579 -21.00 11.15 7.50
CA LEU A 579 -19.85 10.66 8.28
C LEU A 579 -19.26 11.69 9.23
N SER A 580 -19.49 12.98 8.98
CA SER A 580 -18.79 14.04 9.71
C SER A 580 -19.13 13.98 11.22
N PRO A 581 -18.12 14.03 12.11
CA PRO A 581 -18.36 13.91 13.55
C PRO A 581 -19.25 15.04 14.09
N VAL A 582 -19.10 16.22 13.51
CA VAL A 582 -19.97 17.38 13.70
C VAL A 582 -20.47 17.77 12.32
N GLN A 583 -21.78 17.74 12.12
CA GLN A 583 -22.39 18.05 10.82
C GLN A 583 -22.66 19.55 10.69
N VAL A 584 -23.00 20.18 11.82
CA VAL A 584 -23.34 21.59 11.90
C VAL A 584 -22.65 22.24 13.10
N THR A 585 -22.01 23.38 12.88
CA THR A 585 -21.57 24.29 13.95
C THR A 585 -22.38 25.58 13.87
N CYS A 586 -23.16 25.85 14.91
CA CYS A 586 -23.91 27.09 15.05
C CYS A 586 -23.01 28.19 15.64
N VAL A 587 -22.91 29.34 14.97
CA VAL A 587 -22.07 30.48 15.37
C VAL A 587 -22.94 31.73 15.52
N PRO A 588 -23.17 32.23 16.75
CA PRO A 588 -23.92 33.45 16.97
C PRO A 588 -23.11 34.69 16.56
N VAL A 589 -23.75 35.68 15.95
CA VAL A 589 -23.10 36.98 15.64
C VAL A 589 -22.76 37.77 16.92
N ALA A 590 -23.58 37.60 17.97
CA ALA A 590 -23.42 38.17 19.30
C ALA A 590 -24.04 37.22 20.35
N GLU A 591 -23.63 37.35 21.62
CA GLU A 591 -24.07 36.49 22.73
C GLU A 591 -25.60 36.40 22.86
N ASP A 592 -26.30 37.51 22.60
CA ASP A 592 -27.77 37.62 22.63
C ASP A 592 -28.48 36.63 21.70
N TYR A 593 -27.80 36.08 20.67
CA TYR A 593 -28.37 35.12 19.72
C TYR A 593 -28.10 33.65 20.08
N VAL A 594 -27.38 33.37 21.17
CA VAL A 594 -27.16 32.00 21.65
C VAL A 594 -28.49 31.26 21.90
N PRO A 595 -29.49 31.83 22.62
CA PRO A 595 -30.76 31.13 22.87
C PRO A 595 -31.51 30.78 21.58
N TYR A 596 -31.46 31.64 20.56
CA TYR A 596 -32.07 31.35 19.27
C TYR A 596 -31.39 30.16 18.56
N LEU A 597 -30.06 30.12 18.57
CA LEU A 597 -29.32 28.99 18.00
C LEU A 597 -29.46 27.70 18.82
N GLU A 598 -29.74 27.79 20.12
CA GLU A 598 -30.10 26.63 20.95
C GLU A 598 -31.43 26.02 20.50
N GLU A 599 -32.44 26.85 20.22
CA GLU A 599 -33.73 26.39 19.66
C GLU A 599 -33.55 25.72 18.29
N VAL A 600 -32.77 26.34 17.39
CA VAL A 600 -32.46 25.76 16.07
C VAL A 600 -31.70 24.43 16.22
N SER A 601 -30.70 24.39 17.11
CA SER A 601 -29.92 23.18 17.38
C SER A 601 -30.79 22.06 17.97
N ALA A 602 -31.78 22.39 18.80
CA ALA A 602 -32.71 21.42 19.34
C ALA A 602 -33.56 20.77 18.24
N LYS A 603 -34.04 21.55 17.26
CA LYS A 603 -34.75 21.02 16.08
C LYS A 603 -33.87 20.08 15.25
N LEU A 604 -32.63 20.49 14.98
CA LEU A 604 -31.66 19.67 14.23
C LEU A 604 -31.34 18.36 14.96
N ARG A 605 -31.08 18.41 16.27
CA ARG A 605 -30.82 17.21 17.10
C ARG A 605 -32.03 16.28 17.15
N ALA A 606 -33.25 16.82 17.25
CA ALA A 606 -34.47 16.02 17.21
C ALA A 606 -34.64 15.27 15.88
N ALA A 607 -34.06 15.79 14.79
CA ALA A 607 -34.01 15.14 13.49
C ALA A 607 -32.78 14.22 13.30
N GLY A 608 -31.96 14.01 14.32
CA GLY A 608 -30.77 13.15 14.27
C GLY A 608 -29.50 13.83 13.75
N VAL A 609 -29.50 15.15 13.55
CA VAL A 609 -28.31 15.89 13.10
C VAL A 609 -27.35 16.15 14.27
N ARG A 610 -26.05 15.93 14.02
CA ARG A 610 -24.96 16.18 15.00
C ARG A 610 -24.56 17.65 14.97
N VAL A 611 -24.99 18.39 16.00
CA VAL A 611 -24.83 19.86 16.08
C VAL A 611 -24.09 20.31 17.33
N GLU A 612 -23.13 21.21 17.13
CA GLU A 612 -22.43 21.97 18.19
C GLU A 612 -22.75 23.47 18.08
N ILE A 613 -22.64 24.19 19.20
CA ILE A 613 -22.81 25.65 19.26
C ILE A 613 -21.51 26.25 19.79
N ASP A 614 -20.95 27.24 19.08
CA ASP A 614 -19.82 28.02 19.57
C ASP A 614 -20.31 29.20 20.45
N ALA A 615 -20.60 28.88 21.71
CA ALA A 615 -21.00 29.85 22.74
C ALA A 615 -19.81 30.52 23.44
N SER A 616 -18.58 30.42 22.90
CA SER A 616 -17.41 31.07 23.51
C SER A 616 -17.48 32.60 23.46
N ASP A 617 -16.64 33.26 24.25
CA ASP A 617 -16.45 34.72 24.25
C ASP A 617 -15.51 35.21 23.12
N ASP A 618 -15.11 34.31 22.22
CA ASP A 618 -14.26 34.65 21.08
C ASP A 618 -14.94 35.63 20.12
N ARG A 619 -14.13 36.51 19.51
CA ARG A 619 -14.62 37.40 18.45
C ARG A 619 -15.15 36.59 17.27
N PHE A 620 -16.25 37.03 16.66
CA PHE A 620 -16.89 36.35 15.53
C PHE A 620 -15.93 35.86 14.42
N PRO A 621 -14.94 36.65 13.93
CA PRO A 621 -13.98 36.15 12.94
C PRO A 621 -13.13 34.95 13.43
N LYS A 622 -12.82 34.88 14.73
CA LYS A 622 -12.11 33.76 15.34
C LYS A 622 -13.00 32.52 15.40
N LYS A 623 -14.28 32.67 15.76
CA LYS A 623 -15.26 31.57 15.72
C LYS A 623 -15.40 30.99 14.32
N ILE A 624 -15.57 31.83 13.30
CA ILE A 624 -15.63 31.41 11.90
C ILE A 624 -14.34 30.68 11.49
N ARG A 625 -13.17 31.20 11.86
CA ARG A 625 -11.89 30.53 11.58
C ARG A 625 -11.79 29.17 12.27
N ASN A 626 -12.23 29.04 13.52
CA ASN A 626 -12.23 27.78 14.26
C ASN A 626 -13.14 26.75 13.60
N ALA A 627 -14.36 27.16 13.21
CA ALA A 627 -15.30 26.31 12.48
C ALA A 627 -14.77 25.89 11.09
N SER A 628 -14.11 26.78 10.35
CA SER A 628 -13.46 26.41 9.09
C SER A 628 -12.32 25.40 9.31
N LYS A 629 -11.53 25.56 10.38
CA LYS A 629 -10.44 24.63 10.72
C LYS A 629 -10.93 23.25 11.15
N SER A 630 -12.09 23.16 11.80
CA SER A 630 -12.70 21.87 12.18
C SER A 630 -13.27 21.11 10.97
N LYS A 631 -13.30 21.74 9.78
CA LYS A 631 -13.81 21.16 8.54
C LYS A 631 -15.26 20.68 8.66
N VAL A 632 -16.06 21.33 9.52
CA VAL A 632 -17.50 21.06 9.63
C VAL A 632 -18.17 21.29 8.25
N PRO A 633 -19.12 20.44 7.82
CA PRO A 633 -19.82 20.63 6.55
C PRO A 633 -20.59 21.95 6.47
N TYR A 634 -21.32 22.28 7.55
CA TYR A 634 -22.14 23.48 7.61
C TYR A 634 -21.81 24.34 8.83
N VAL A 635 -21.59 25.63 8.60
CA VAL A 635 -21.61 26.63 9.65
C VAL A 635 -22.91 27.40 9.54
N LEU A 636 -23.77 27.33 10.56
CA LEU A 636 -25.01 28.09 10.62
C LEU A 636 -24.80 29.35 11.45
N ILE A 637 -25.03 30.50 10.86
CA ILE A 637 -24.83 31.82 11.48
C ILE A 637 -26.22 32.43 11.73
N ALA A 638 -26.38 33.10 12.88
CA ALA A 638 -27.58 33.89 13.15
C ALA A 638 -27.24 35.22 13.85
N GLY A 639 -27.78 36.31 13.28
CA GLY A 639 -27.87 37.63 13.90
C GLY A 639 -29.33 38.07 14.10
N GLU A 640 -29.56 39.38 14.28
CA GLU A 640 -30.92 39.91 14.48
C GLU A 640 -31.83 39.67 13.26
N GLU A 641 -31.31 39.89 12.05
CA GLU A 641 -32.09 39.72 10.82
C GLU A 641 -32.55 38.26 10.65
N ASP A 642 -31.65 37.31 10.88
CA ASP A 642 -31.95 35.87 10.85
C ASP A 642 -32.99 35.51 11.92
N ARG A 643 -32.79 35.94 13.17
CA ARG A 643 -33.69 35.68 14.30
C ARG A 643 -35.09 36.23 14.03
N ALA A 644 -35.18 37.48 13.57
CA ALA A 644 -36.45 38.14 13.28
C ALA A 644 -37.21 37.48 12.13
N ALA A 645 -36.49 36.92 11.15
CA ALA A 645 -37.06 36.20 10.01
C ALA A 645 -37.35 34.71 10.29
N GLY A 646 -36.93 34.17 11.45
CA GLY A 646 -37.00 32.72 11.71
C GLY A 646 -36.10 31.91 10.77
N ALA A 647 -34.93 32.45 10.45
CA ALA A 647 -33.98 31.94 9.47
C ALA A 647 -32.56 31.75 10.04
N VAL A 648 -31.68 31.16 9.25
CA VAL A 648 -30.23 31.04 9.50
C VAL A 648 -29.46 31.28 8.21
N SER A 649 -28.22 31.69 8.35
CA SER A 649 -27.30 31.91 7.23
C SER A 649 -26.28 30.78 7.15
N PHE A 650 -26.22 30.10 6.01
CA PHE A 650 -25.23 29.05 5.74
C PHE A 650 -23.88 29.65 5.38
N ARG A 651 -22.82 29.07 5.91
CA ARG A 651 -21.45 29.22 5.42
C ARG A 651 -20.85 27.84 5.16
N TYR A 652 -20.33 27.64 3.96
CA TYR A 652 -19.76 26.38 3.48
C TYR A 652 -18.22 26.38 3.63
N ARG A 653 -17.59 25.24 3.36
CA ARG A 653 -16.14 25.02 3.60
C ARG A 653 -15.24 25.89 2.73
N ASP A 654 -15.65 26.17 1.50
CA ASP A 654 -14.97 27.10 0.58
C ASP A 654 -15.13 28.58 0.98
N GLY A 655 -16.00 28.86 1.95
CA GLY A 655 -16.29 30.20 2.44
C GLY A 655 -17.44 30.93 1.74
N SER A 656 -18.09 30.29 0.76
CA SER A 656 -19.36 30.75 0.17
C SER A 656 -20.47 30.77 1.22
N GLN A 657 -21.50 31.58 0.99
CA GLN A 657 -22.58 31.81 1.93
C GLN A 657 -23.93 31.88 1.24
N ARG A 658 -24.98 31.47 1.96
CA ARG A 658 -26.37 31.64 1.55
C ARG A 658 -27.19 32.07 2.77
N ASN A 659 -27.65 33.31 2.76
CA ASN A 659 -28.18 33.98 3.93
C ASN A 659 -29.71 33.92 3.98
N GLY A 660 -30.29 34.04 5.18
CA GLY A 660 -31.74 34.14 5.35
C GLY A 660 -32.52 32.87 4.98
N VAL A 661 -31.92 31.69 5.13
CA VAL A 661 -32.58 30.41 4.86
C VAL A 661 -33.52 30.07 6.01
N PRO A 662 -34.84 29.92 5.79
CA PRO A 662 -35.78 29.52 6.84
C PRO A 662 -35.34 28.26 7.57
N VAL A 663 -35.49 28.22 8.90
CA VAL A 663 -34.97 27.10 9.72
C VAL A 663 -35.49 25.73 9.26
N GLU A 664 -36.77 25.63 8.88
CA GLU A 664 -37.33 24.36 8.39
C GLU A 664 -36.70 23.92 7.07
N GLN A 665 -36.39 24.87 6.17
CA GLN A 665 -35.68 24.59 4.92
C GLN A 665 -34.23 24.18 5.19
N ALA A 666 -33.56 24.82 6.15
CA ALA A 666 -32.21 24.47 6.55
C ALA A 666 -32.13 23.03 7.07
N VAL A 667 -33.08 22.62 7.94
CA VAL A 667 -33.18 21.24 8.44
C VAL A 667 -33.40 20.26 7.28
N ALA A 668 -34.36 20.55 6.38
CA ALA A 668 -34.67 19.68 5.25
C ALA A 668 -33.46 19.48 4.31
N GLU A 669 -32.71 20.55 4.00
CA GLU A 669 -31.52 20.47 3.16
C GLU A 669 -30.42 19.61 3.79
N ILE A 670 -30.16 19.79 5.09
CA ILE A 670 -29.14 19.02 5.80
C ILE A 670 -29.51 17.53 5.80
N LEU A 671 -30.79 17.20 6.08
CA LEU A 671 -31.26 15.81 6.06
C LEU A 671 -31.17 15.18 4.68
N ALA A 672 -31.58 15.89 3.63
CA ALA A 672 -31.47 15.39 2.26
C ALA A 672 -30.00 15.12 1.86
N THR A 673 -29.07 15.93 2.36
CA THR A 673 -27.64 15.74 2.10
C THR A 673 -27.06 14.56 2.90
N ILE A 674 -27.53 14.34 4.13
CA ILE A 674 -27.19 13.15 4.91
C ILE A 674 -27.67 11.89 4.19
N GLU A 675 -28.91 11.89 3.71
CA GLU A 675 -29.51 10.75 3.00
C GLU A 675 -28.79 10.43 1.68
N SER A 676 -28.45 11.46 0.90
CA SER A 676 -27.70 11.29 -0.36
C SER A 676 -26.21 10.98 -0.16
N LYS A 677 -25.74 10.98 1.10
CA LYS A 677 -24.34 10.75 1.48
C LYS A 677 -23.34 11.71 0.83
N ALA A 678 -23.80 12.87 0.38
CA ALA A 678 -22.98 13.78 -0.40
C ALA A 678 -21.89 14.47 0.43
N GLN A 679 -20.77 14.77 -0.23
CA GLN A 679 -19.77 15.71 0.29
C GLN A 679 -20.18 17.13 -0.06
N VAL A 680 -20.17 18.03 0.93
CA VAL A 680 -20.45 19.44 0.73
C VAL A 680 -19.20 20.26 0.98
N THR A 681 -18.83 21.05 -0.02
CA THR A 681 -17.66 21.94 0.02
C THR A 681 -18.05 23.38 -0.29
N THR A 682 -18.94 23.57 -1.25
CA THR A 682 -19.38 24.88 -1.76
C THR A 682 -20.90 25.05 -1.61
N ALA A 683 -21.39 26.27 -1.73
CA ALA A 683 -22.82 26.52 -1.86
C ALA A 683 -23.37 25.83 -3.12
N PRO A 684 -24.62 25.31 -3.08
CA PRO A 684 -25.32 24.88 -4.29
C PRO A 684 -25.41 26.05 -5.27
N THR A 685 -25.19 25.79 -6.56
CA THR A 685 -25.54 26.74 -7.62
C THR A 685 -27.05 26.87 -7.67
N GLU A 686 -27.57 28.09 -7.65
CA GLU A 686 -29.00 28.32 -7.91
C GLU A 686 -29.30 27.93 -9.36
N ASP A 687 -29.96 26.78 -9.55
CA ASP A 687 -30.55 26.37 -10.83
C ASP A 687 -31.89 27.07 -11.09
#